data_AF-A0AAP6BQX8-F1
#
_entry.id   AF-A0AAP6BQX8-F1
#
_cell.length_a   1.000
_cell.length_b   1.000
_cell.length_c   1.000
_cell.angle_alpha   90.00
_cell.angle_beta   90.00
_cell.angle_gamma   90.00
#
_symmetry.space_group_name_H-M   'P 1'
#
loop_
_entity.id
_entity.type
_entity.pdbx_description
1 polymer ?
#
loop_
_entity_poly.entity_id
_entity_poly.type
_entity_poly.pdbx_seq_one_letter_code
_entity_poly.pdbx_strand_id
1 'polypeptide(L)'
;TVSKEAKDLVFTNKYTPAPATKVKIAGKKVLEGKTLEAGKYNFALKKTDGSVVQTVTNDVDGNFAFDELTYDENQVGTHKYTISEVEGTETGVTYDKTVREVEVKVEKISATKLKATVSKEAKDLVFTNKYTPAKMQIPVKKIWDDADNQDGKRPTKITVKLLADGQDTDKTLELSEANGWAGNFTDLDADKGGAPIDYKVVEVSSVAGYTTEISGDAKTGFTITNKYTPETIDIKATKNWDDANNQDGKRPKYITVNLLADGEKVASKEVKAAADGTWSTVFTKLPKFKAGKVIKYSLTEEVVSEYTSEINDFNITNKYTPKMIDYQVTKTWNDNNNQDGKRPDHITVHLMKTVGGVTTEVEKYDIKVAEADPANGNVWKHTFTNLPKYEAGQEIVYSVKEDAVAGYETSIKGQEITNTHEPETIVISGKKVWEDANNQDGKRTATVKVQILKGKEIVDEIETSEEKGWAFESKPLPKYENGQEIRYEVKETTKIEGYTTINPKEPSADGKYTITNKRTPEKVNLTGQKTWNDANNQDNIRPTEIKVRLLADGKDTGKMATASAATGWKYSFEGLDRYKDGKEIVYSVEEVDVPKGYQSKVNGMNLVNSHTPEVTSVSGQKTWEDENDKDGLRPKEIQVRLLANGKDTGKVATVSEATGWKYNFEKLAKYEAGKEITYTVEEVSVPEGYTPKVDGMNITNRHTPEKPQIPQTPPSTPEKSKKKILPSTGSQNSFFALLAGLFTLSGAAYLLKKKA
;
A
#
# COMPACT_ATOMS: atom_id res chain seq x y z
N THR A 1 -64.42 -176.88 -117.09
CA THR A 1 -65.49 -176.10 -117.73
C THR A 1 -65.57 -174.71 -117.09
N VAL A 2 -66.28 -173.76 -117.68
CA VAL A 2 -66.62 -172.40 -117.18
C VAL A 2 -67.20 -172.48 -115.74
N SER A 3 -66.92 -171.60 -114.75
CA SER A 3 -66.02 -170.42 -114.64
C SER A 3 -65.55 -170.21 -113.17
N LYS A 4 -64.96 -169.04 -112.85
CA LYS A 4 -64.86 -168.50 -111.47
C LYS A 4 -66.26 -168.22 -110.87
N GLU A 5 -66.37 -168.31 -109.54
CA GLU A 5 -67.44 -167.65 -108.76
C GLU A 5 -67.00 -166.25 -108.28
N ALA A 6 -67.97 -165.40 -107.91
CA ALA A 6 -67.76 -163.97 -107.63
C ALA A 6 -67.35 -163.62 -106.18
N LYS A 7 -67.00 -164.60 -105.33
CA LYS A 7 -66.69 -164.36 -103.90
C LYS A 7 -65.29 -163.76 -103.66
N ASP A 8 -64.39 -163.85 -104.64
CA ASP A 8 -63.00 -163.37 -104.55
C ASP A 8 -62.81 -161.91 -105.02
N LEU A 9 -63.87 -161.08 -105.00
CA LEU A 9 -63.85 -159.69 -105.50
C LEU A 9 -64.43 -158.69 -104.49
N VAL A 10 -63.68 -158.42 -103.43
CA VAL A 10 -63.95 -157.31 -102.48
C VAL A 10 -62.90 -156.22 -102.65
N PHE A 11 -63.32 -155.02 -103.04
CA PHE A 11 -62.45 -153.84 -103.13
C PHE A 11 -62.70 -152.89 -101.96
N THR A 12 -61.74 -152.80 -101.03
CA THR A 12 -61.81 -151.87 -99.89
C THR A 12 -61.12 -150.55 -100.23
N ASN A 13 -61.87 -149.54 -100.68
CA ASN A 13 -61.31 -148.20 -100.90
C ASN A 13 -61.06 -147.50 -99.55
N LYS A 14 -59.81 -147.09 -99.29
CA LYS A 14 -59.39 -146.47 -98.01
C LYS A 14 -58.88 -145.06 -98.24
N TYR A 15 -59.72 -144.07 -97.96
CA TYR A 15 -59.30 -142.67 -97.94
C TYR A 15 -58.36 -142.39 -96.76
N THR A 16 -57.29 -141.62 -97.01
CA THR A 16 -56.41 -141.07 -95.98
C THR A 16 -56.38 -139.56 -96.14
N PRO A 17 -56.86 -138.77 -95.15
CA PRO A 17 -56.85 -137.32 -95.23
C PRO A 17 -55.45 -136.72 -95.40
N ALA A 18 -55.39 -135.52 -95.96
CA ALA A 18 -54.15 -134.74 -96.01
C ALA A 18 -53.70 -134.33 -94.59
N PRO A 19 -52.40 -134.39 -94.24
CA PRO A 19 -51.91 -133.91 -92.95
C PRO A 19 -52.21 -132.42 -92.72
N ALA A 20 -52.49 -132.08 -91.47
CA ALA A 20 -52.79 -130.71 -91.06
C ALA A 20 -51.65 -129.74 -91.42
N THR A 21 -52.02 -128.52 -91.81
CA THR A 21 -51.09 -127.42 -92.11
C THR A 21 -51.02 -126.44 -90.94
N LYS A 22 -49.98 -125.63 -90.89
CA LYS A 22 -49.73 -124.66 -89.82
C LYS A 22 -49.41 -123.28 -90.38
N VAL A 23 -49.74 -122.25 -89.62
CA VAL A 23 -49.29 -120.88 -89.89
C VAL A 23 -49.06 -120.09 -88.60
N LYS A 24 -48.12 -119.14 -88.62
CA LYS A 24 -47.88 -118.20 -87.52
C LYS A 24 -48.39 -116.82 -87.89
N ILE A 25 -49.07 -116.15 -86.97
CA ILE A 25 -49.48 -114.74 -87.09
C ILE A 25 -48.59 -113.91 -86.17
N ALA A 26 -48.09 -112.77 -86.65
CA ALA A 26 -47.19 -111.89 -85.91
C ALA A 26 -47.51 -110.42 -86.21
N GLY A 27 -47.03 -109.52 -85.36
CA GLY A 27 -47.18 -108.07 -85.47
C GLY A 27 -46.05 -107.33 -84.77
N LYS A 28 -46.15 -106.00 -84.68
CA LYS A 28 -45.14 -105.17 -84.02
C LYS A 28 -45.77 -104.10 -83.11
N LYS A 29 -45.10 -103.85 -81.99
CA LYS A 29 -45.37 -102.82 -81.00
C LYS A 29 -44.36 -101.69 -81.13
N VAL A 30 -44.84 -100.46 -81.07
CA VAL A 30 -44.06 -99.23 -80.87
C VAL A 30 -44.55 -98.54 -79.59
N LEU A 31 -43.62 -97.93 -78.85
CA LEU A 31 -43.90 -96.95 -77.80
C LEU A 31 -43.14 -95.66 -78.14
N GLU A 32 -43.87 -94.57 -78.33
CA GLU A 32 -43.30 -93.23 -78.47
C GLU A 32 -43.08 -92.57 -77.10
N GLY A 33 -42.04 -91.74 -76.96
CA GLY A 33 -41.80 -90.93 -75.77
C GLY A 33 -41.20 -91.65 -74.55
N LYS A 34 -41.16 -92.99 -74.56
CA LYS A 34 -40.54 -93.83 -73.51
C LYS A 34 -39.96 -95.10 -74.13
N THR A 35 -38.90 -95.65 -73.53
CA THR A 35 -38.29 -96.94 -73.91
C THR A 35 -39.28 -98.10 -73.80
N LEU A 36 -39.38 -98.91 -74.84
CA LEU A 36 -40.24 -100.10 -74.86
C LEU A 36 -39.67 -101.21 -73.96
N GLU A 37 -40.45 -101.62 -72.97
CA GLU A 37 -40.12 -102.74 -72.08
C GLU A 37 -40.61 -104.07 -72.68
N ALA A 38 -39.82 -105.14 -72.61
CA ALA A 38 -40.24 -106.47 -73.03
C ALA A 38 -41.33 -107.04 -72.10
N GLY A 39 -42.29 -107.77 -72.65
CA GLY A 39 -43.42 -108.35 -71.91
C GLY A 39 -44.52 -107.35 -71.52
N LYS A 40 -44.36 -106.06 -71.83
CA LYS A 40 -45.14 -104.96 -71.25
C LYS A 40 -46.57 -104.83 -71.80
N TYR A 41 -46.72 -104.90 -73.12
CA TYR A 41 -48.00 -104.73 -73.80
C TYR A 41 -48.50 -106.07 -74.34
N ASN A 42 -49.81 -106.27 -74.28
CA ASN A 42 -50.48 -107.55 -74.53
C ASN A 42 -51.36 -107.44 -75.78
N PHE A 43 -51.33 -108.45 -76.64
CA PHE A 43 -52.05 -108.50 -77.91
C PHE A 43 -52.91 -109.76 -77.96
N ALA A 44 -54.22 -109.59 -78.08
CA ALA A 44 -55.18 -110.68 -78.12
C ALA A 44 -55.58 -110.98 -79.57
N LEU A 45 -55.33 -112.21 -80.04
CA LEU A 45 -55.88 -112.76 -81.27
C LEU A 45 -57.28 -113.32 -80.96
N LYS A 46 -58.30 -112.86 -81.68
CA LYS A 46 -59.70 -113.27 -81.51
C LYS A 46 -60.27 -113.79 -82.82
N LYS A 47 -61.27 -114.68 -82.76
CA LYS A 47 -62.09 -115.05 -83.93
C LYS A 47 -63.19 -114.00 -84.16
N THR A 48 -63.94 -114.14 -85.25
CA THR A 48 -65.13 -113.30 -85.57
C THR A 48 -66.27 -113.38 -84.55
N ASP A 49 -66.32 -114.42 -83.72
CA ASP A 49 -67.27 -114.55 -82.60
C ASP A 49 -66.83 -113.78 -81.34
N GLY A 50 -65.67 -113.10 -81.39
CA GLY A 50 -65.07 -112.37 -80.28
C GLY A 50 -64.26 -113.24 -79.30
N SER A 51 -64.28 -114.57 -79.43
CA SER A 51 -63.53 -115.47 -78.56
C SER A 51 -62.02 -115.28 -78.74
N VAL A 52 -61.30 -115.10 -77.62
CA VAL A 52 -59.84 -115.02 -77.60
C VAL A 52 -59.28 -116.41 -77.89
N VAL A 53 -58.44 -116.49 -78.93
CA VAL A 53 -57.70 -117.69 -79.33
C VAL A 53 -56.41 -117.78 -78.53
N GLN A 54 -55.70 -116.66 -78.42
CA GLN A 54 -54.43 -116.50 -77.71
C GLN A 54 -54.24 -115.04 -77.29
N THR A 55 -53.45 -114.82 -76.24
CA THR A 55 -52.86 -113.51 -75.91
C THR A 55 -51.36 -113.67 -75.77
N VAL A 56 -50.58 -112.79 -76.41
CA VAL A 56 -49.11 -112.76 -76.34
C VAL A 56 -48.62 -111.35 -76.05
N THR A 57 -47.36 -111.21 -75.64
CA THR A 57 -46.73 -109.92 -75.34
C THR A 57 -45.66 -109.54 -76.37
N ASN A 58 -45.22 -108.28 -76.34
CA ASN A 58 -44.07 -107.83 -77.15
C ASN A 58 -42.72 -108.30 -76.59
N ASP A 59 -41.74 -108.53 -77.47
CA ASP A 59 -40.32 -108.59 -77.12
C ASP A 59 -39.71 -107.19 -76.96
N VAL A 60 -38.40 -107.10 -76.70
CA VAL A 60 -37.67 -105.83 -76.50
C VAL A 60 -37.58 -104.98 -77.76
N ASP A 61 -37.52 -105.60 -78.93
CA ASP A 61 -37.56 -104.92 -80.24
C ASP A 61 -38.99 -104.56 -80.66
N GLY A 62 -39.98 -104.93 -79.85
CA GLY A 62 -41.40 -104.71 -80.02
C GLY A 62 -42.14 -105.76 -80.84
N ASN A 63 -41.49 -106.80 -81.35
CA ASN A 63 -42.21 -107.81 -82.15
C ASN A 63 -43.08 -108.69 -81.22
N PHE A 64 -44.21 -109.18 -81.73
CA PHE A 64 -45.01 -110.18 -81.03
C PHE A 64 -45.51 -111.23 -82.02
N ALA A 65 -45.62 -112.49 -81.59
CA ALA A 65 -46.04 -113.58 -82.48
C ALA A 65 -46.83 -114.64 -81.72
N PHE A 66 -48.02 -114.93 -82.22
CA PHE A 66 -48.93 -115.97 -81.74
C PHE A 66 -48.37 -117.37 -82.04
N ASP A 67 -48.63 -118.36 -81.19
CA ASP A 67 -48.31 -119.77 -81.44
C ASP A 67 -49.01 -120.29 -82.70
N GLU A 68 -48.42 -121.31 -83.32
CA GLU A 68 -48.83 -121.82 -84.63
C GLU A 68 -50.30 -122.31 -84.66
N LEU A 69 -51.13 -121.62 -85.44
CA LEU A 69 -52.49 -122.07 -85.72
C LEU A 69 -52.43 -123.27 -86.67
N THR A 70 -53.07 -124.36 -86.26
CA THR A 70 -53.08 -125.64 -87.00
C THR A 70 -54.46 -125.87 -87.63
N TYR A 71 -54.50 -126.30 -88.89
CA TYR A 71 -55.72 -126.51 -89.67
C TYR A 71 -55.74 -127.87 -90.36
N ASP A 72 -56.82 -128.63 -90.18
CA ASP A 72 -57.06 -129.90 -90.85
C ASP A 72 -57.85 -129.77 -92.18
N GLU A 73 -58.10 -130.90 -92.85
CA GLU A 73 -58.75 -130.95 -94.15
C GLU A 73 -60.23 -130.50 -94.15
N ASN A 74 -60.93 -130.62 -93.02
CA ASN A 74 -62.30 -130.11 -92.86
C ASN A 74 -62.33 -128.59 -92.69
N GLN A 75 -61.16 -127.96 -92.50
CA GLN A 75 -61.00 -126.53 -92.27
C GLN A 75 -60.43 -125.79 -93.50
N VAL A 76 -60.48 -126.41 -94.69
CA VAL A 76 -60.19 -125.75 -95.98
C VAL A 76 -61.20 -124.61 -96.20
N GLY A 77 -60.71 -123.39 -96.40
CA GLY A 77 -61.53 -122.17 -96.40
C GLY A 77 -60.73 -120.92 -96.03
N THR A 78 -61.43 -119.85 -95.65
CA THR A 78 -60.82 -118.59 -95.16
C THR A 78 -61.29 -118.32 -93.73
N HIS A 79 -60.35 -118.31 -92.79
CA HIS A 79 -60.61 -118.05 -91.37
C HIS A 79 -60.27 -116.61 -91.04
N LYS A 80 -61.27 -115.83 -90.61
CA LYS A 80 -61.09 -114.42 -90.20
C LYS A 80 -60.74 -114.33 -88.72
N TYR A 81 -59.75 -113.51 -88.40
CA TYR A 81 -59.35 -113.17 -87.04
C TYR A 81 -59.19 -111.66 -86.89
N THR A 82 -59.20 -111.19 -85.64
CA THR A 82 -58.88 -109.81 -85.28
C THR A 82 -57.80 -109.79 -84.21
N ILE A 83 -56.79 -108.95 -84.37
CA ILE A 83 -55.80 -108.64 -83.34
C ILE A 83 -56.17 -107.29 -82.72
N SER A 84 -56.20 -107.23 -81.39
CA SER A 84 -56.33 -105.98 -80.63
C SER A 84 -55.29 -105.95 -79.51
N GLU A 85 -54.67 -104.80 -79.29
CA GLU A 85 -53.97 -104.57 -78.02
C GLU A 85 -54.97 -104.61 -76.85
N VAL A 86 -54.50 -105.06 -75.69
CA VAL A 86 -55.26 -105.09 -74.45
C VAL A 86 -54.94 -103.82 -73.66
N GLU A 87 -55.98 -103.06 -73.35
CA GLU A 87 -55.86 -101.79 -72.61
C GLU A 87 -55.25 -102.02 -71.23
N GLY A 88 -54.19 -101.26 -70.91
CA GLY A 88 -53.47 -101.33 -69.64
C GLY A 88 -53.64 -100.07 -68.78
N THR A 89 -52.87 -100.00 -67.69
CA THR A 89 -53.04 -98.99 -66.63
C THR A 89 -51.81 -98.11 -66.40
N GLU A 90 -50.84 -98.10 -67.32
CA GLU A 90 -49.60 -97.33 -67.17
C GLU A 90 -49.85 -95.82 -67.31
N THR A 91 -49.67 -95.08 -66.21
CA THR A 91 -49.88 -93.62 -66.17
C THR A 91 -49.03 -92.90 -67.21
N GLY A 92 -49.64 -91.96 -67.94
CA GLY A 92 -48.99 -91.19 -69.01
C GLY A 92 -48.93 -91.92 -70.36
N VAL A 93 -49.26 -93.21 -70.43
CA VAL A 93 -49.32 -93.97 -71.69
C VAL A 93 -50.72 -93.94 -72.29
N THR A 94 -50.83 -93.44 -73.53
CA THR A 94 -52.01 -93.62 -74.38
C THR A 94 -51.90 -94.94 -75.14
N TYR A 95 -52.91 -95.80 -75.04
CA TYR A 95 -52.93 -97.14 -75.63
C TYR A 95 -53.57 -97.15 -77.04
N ASP A 96 -53.02 -97.94 -77.97
CA ASP A 96 -53.59 -98.13 -79.30
C ASP A 96 -54.91 -98.91 -79.23
N LYS A 97 -55.99 -98.29 -79.74
CA LYS A 97 -57.35 -98.87 -79.75
C LYS A 97 -57.74 -99.48 -81.11
N THR A 98 -56.79 -99.55 -82.05
CA THR A 98 -57.04 -100.10 -83.39
C THR A 98 -57.25 -101.60 -83.33
N VAL A 99 -58.32 -102.09 -83.98
CA VAL A 99 -58.51 -103.52 -84.24
C VAL A 99 -57.98 -103.84 -85.64
N ARG A 100 -57.04 -104.79 -85.74
CA ARG A 100 -56.43 -105.22 -87.01
C ARG A 100 -57.03 -106.55 -87.46
N GLU A 101 -57.86 -106.53 -88.50
CA GLU A 101 -58.33 -107.77 -89.13
C GLU A 101 -57.17 -108.50 -89.85
N VAL A 102 -57.17 -109.82 -89.79
CA VAL A 102 -56.22 -110.70 -90.50
C VAL A 102 -56.90 -112.02 -90.87
N GLU A 103 -56.64 -112.53 -92.07
CA GLU A 103 -57.26 -113.77 -92.56
C GLU A 103 -56.21 -114.86 -92.73
N VAL A 104 -56.60 -116.10 -92.47
CA VAL A 104 -55.84 -117.30 -92.81
C VAL A 104 -56.59 -118.09 -93.88
N LYS A 105 -56.05 -118.12 -95.09
CA LYS A 105 -56.57 -118.92 -96.20
C LYS A 105 -55.91 -120.31 -96.19
N VAL A 106 -56.72 -121.35 -96.05
CA VAL A 106 -56.31 -122.76 -96.02
C VAL A 106 -56.76 -123.43 -97.31
N GLU A 107 -55.81 -123.92 -98.10
CA GLU A 107 -56.03 -124.48 -99.44
C GLU A 107 -55.56 -125.94 -99.53
N LYS A 108 -56.36 -126.81 -100.16
CA LYS A 108 -55.94 -128.16 -100.53
C LYS A 108 -55.17 -128.12 -101.86
N ILE A 109 -53.85 -128.29 -101.79
CA ILE A 109 -52.94 -128.21 -102.93
C ILE A 109 -52.83 -129.54 -103.68
N SER A 110 -53.01 -130.66 -102.98
CA SER A 110 -53.10 -132.00 -103.57
C SER A 110 -53.90 -132.93 -102.66
N ALA A 111 -54.11 -134.18 -103.07
CA ALA A 111 -54.69 -135.22 -102.22
C ALA A 111 -53.92 -135.46 -100.89
N THR A 112 -52.67 -135.00 -100.79
CA THR A 112 -51.77 -135.26 -99.64
C THR A 112 -51.19 -133.99 -99.02
N LYS A 113 -51.63 -132.79 -99.44
CA LYS A 113 -51.02 -131.52 -98.99
C LYS A 113 -52.02 -130.38 -98.84
N LEU A 114 -52.07 -129.82 -97.63
CA LEU A 114 -52.71 -128.54 -97.32
C LEU A 114 -51.66 -127.41 -97.27
N LYS A 115 -52.09 -126.17 -97.47
CA LYS A 115 -51.27 -124.95 -97.31
C LYS A 115 -52.10 -123.86 -96.64
N ALA A 116 -51.65 -123.35 -95.50
CA ALA A 116 -52.17 -122.12 -94.91
C ALA A 116 -51.35 -120.89 -95.35
N THR A 117 -51.99 -119.73 -95.47
CA THR A 117 -51.36 -118.43 -95.77
C THR A 117 -52.05 -117.31 -95.00
N VAL A 118 -51.28 -116.37 -94.46
CA VAL A 118 -51.80 -115.18 -93.75
C VAL A 118 -51.96 -114.02 -94.72
N SER A 119 -53.02 -113.22 -94.59
CA SER A 119 -53.32 -112.10 -95.49
C SER A 119 -52.49 -110.83 -95.26
N LYS A 120 -51.63 -110.80 -94.22
CA LYS A 120 -50.81 -109.66 -93.79
C LYS A 120 -49.50 -110.13 -93.17
N GLU A 121 -48.44 -109.34 -93.33
CA GLU A 121 -47.17 -109.55 -92.63
C GLU A 121 -47.14 -108.78 -91.30
N ALA A 122 -46.16 -109.07 -90.43
CA ALA A 122 -46.01 -108.41 -89.13
C ALA A 122 -45.80 -106.88 -89.24
N LYS A 123 -45.20 -106.41 -90.35
CA LYS A 123 -45.02 -104.99 -90.68
C LYS A 123 -46.34 -104.24 -90.95
N ASP A 124 -47.40 -104.97 -91.32
CA ASP A 124 -48.73 -104.43 -91.62
C ASP A 124 -49.66 -104.47 -90.38
N LEU A 125 -49.15 -105.02 -89.28
CA LEU A 125 -49.85 -105.31 -88.03
C LEU A 125 -49.18 -104.58 -86.86
N VAL A 126 -48.98 -103.27 -87.04
CA VAL A 126 -48.34 -102.38 -86.07
C VAL A 126 -49.36 -101.76 -85.11
N PHE A 127 -48.98 -101.66 -83.83
CA PHE A 127 -49.72 -101.02 -82.75
C PHE A 127 -48.81 -100.01 -82.05
N THR A 128 -49.25 -98.76 -81.84
CA THR A 128 -48.40 -97.66 -81.36
C THR A 128 -48.98 -96.99 -80.10
N ASN A 129 -48.27 -97.10 -78.98
CA ASN A 129 -48.59 -96.34 -77.77
C ASN A 129 -47.76 -95.06 -77.72
N LYS A 130 -48.23 -94.08 -76.97
CA LYS A 130 -47.50 -92.82 -76.74
C LYS A 130 -47.45 -92.45 -75.27
N TYR A 131 -46.26 -92.28 -74.74
CA TYR A 131 -46.01 -91.71 -73.43
C TYR A 131 -45.98 -90.18 -73.50
N THR A 132 -46.58 -89.52 -72.51
CA THR A 132 -46.51 -88.06 -72.32
C THR A 132 -46.25 -87.76 -70.84
N PRO A 133 -45.13 -87.10 -70.48
CA PRO A 133 -44.83 -86.69 -69.11
C PRO A 133 -45.93 -85.84 -68.47
N ALA A 134 -46.01 -85.88 -67.14
CA ALA A 134 -46.84 -84.95 -66.39
C ALA A 134 -46.23 -83.54 -66.42
N LYS A 135 -47.06 -82.50 -66.53
CA LYS A 135 -46.61 -81.10 -66.46
C LYS A 135 -46.58 -80.60 -65.01
N MET A 136 -45.54 -79.83 -64.68
CA MET A 136 -45.37 -79.17 -63.39
C MET A 136 -44.94 -77.70 -63.53
N GLN A 137 -44.88 -77.01 -62.40
CA GLN A 137 -44.33 -75.66 -62.27
C GLN A 137 -43.43 -75.59 -61.03
N ILE A 138 -42.43 -74.71 -61.07
CA ILE A 138 -41.47 -74.50 -59.97
C ILE A 138 -41.58 -73.04 -59.52
N PRO A 139 -42.11 -72.76 -58.31
CA PRO A 139 -42.08 -71.42 -57.75
C PRO A 139 -40.65 -71.01 -57.38
N VAL A 140 -40.34 -69.72 -57.57
CA VAL A 140 -39.07 -69.12 -57.15
C VAL A 140 -39.35 -67.84 -56.40
N LYS A 141 -38.74 -67.69 -55.23
CA LYS A 141 -38.81 -66.50 -54.38
C LYS A 141 -37.41 -65.92 -54.17
N LYS A 142 -37.31 -64.60 -54.15
CA LYS A 142 -36.11 -63.85 -53.76
C LYS A 142 -36.31 -63.17 -52.41
N ILE A 143 -35.29 -63.25 -51.57
CA ILE A 143 -35.19 -62.57 -50.27
C ILE A 143 -33.93 -61.70 -50.26
N TRP A 144 -34.01 -60.56 -49.58
CA TRP A 144 -32.92 -59.62 -49.38
C TRP A 144 -32.64 -59.48 -47.88
N ASP A 145 -31.40 -59.71 -47.47
CA ASP A 145 -30.91 -59.61 -46.09
C ASP A 145 -29.85 -58.48 -46.06
N ASP A 146 -30.34 -57.25 -46.18
CA ASP A 146 -29.55 -56.04 -46.43
C ASP A 146 -30.01 -54.81 -45.60
N ALA A 147 -30.61 -55.07 -44.43
CA ALA A 147 -31.16 -54.07 -43.51
C ALA A 147 -32.08 -53.06 -44.21
N ASP A 148 -33.13 -53.58 -44.87
CA ASP A 148 -34.12 -52.80 -45.64
C ASP A 148 -33.48 -51.83 -46.66
N ASN A 149 -32.40 -52.29 -47.33
CA ASN A 149 -31.62 -51.51 -48.28
C ASN A 149 -31.06 -50.18 -47.71
N GLN A 150 -30.60 -50.20 -46.45
CA GLN A 150 -30.05 -49.03 -45.73
C GLN A 150 -29.10 -48.17 -46.60
N ASP A 151 -28.21 -48.84 -47.34
CA ASP A 151 -27.13 -48.23 -48.12
C ASP A 151 -27.49 -47.97 -49.59
N GLY A 152 -28.72 -48.29 -50.02
CA GLY A 152 -29.19 -48.07 -51.39
C GLY A 152 -28.50 -48.94 -52.46
N LYS A 153 -27.90 -50.07 -52.08
CA LYS A 153 -27.14 -50.96 -52.99
C LYS A 153 -28.00 -52.02 -53.68
N ARG A 154 -29.23 -52.28 -53.22
CA ARG A 154 -30.11 -53.32 -53.78
C ARG A 154 -30.45 -52.99 -55.25
N PRO A 155 -30.22 -53.89 -56.21
CA PRO A 155 -30.61 -53.67 -57.60
C PRO A 155 -32.13 -53.67 -57.74
N THR A 156 -32.65 -53.00 -58.77
CA THR A 156 -34.09 -52.95 -59.07
C THR A 156 -34.66 -54.30 -59.52
N LYS A 157 -33.82 -55.20 -60.02
CA LYS A 157 -34.18 -56.55 -60.46
C LYS A 157 -32.99 -57.51 -60.49
N ILE A 158 -33.29 -58.80 -60.56
CA ILE A 158 -32.34 -59.89 -60.86
C ILE A 158 -32.91 -60.79 -61.98
N THR A 159 -32.04 -61.57 -62.61
CA THR A 159 -32.44 -62.66 -63.52
C THR A 159 -32.03 -64.01 -62.94
N VAL A 160 -32.94 -64.97 -62.95
CA VAL A 160 -32.75 -66.36 -62.54
C VAL A 160 -32.84 -67.26 -63.78
N LYS A 161 -31.95 -68.24 -63.90
CA LYS A 161 -32.03 -69.32 -64.90
C LYS A 161 -32.51 -70.62 -64.27
N LEU A 162 -33.23 -71.41 -65.05
CA LEU A 162 -33.58 -72.79 -64.73
C LEU A 162 -32.60 -73.75 -65.41
N LEU A 163 -32.01 -74.65 -64.63
CA LEU A 163 -31.26 -75.81 -65.11
C LEU A 163 -32.14 -77.06 -65.01
N ALA A 164 -31.96 -78.01 -65.92
CA ALA A 164 -32.56 -79.35 -65.90
C ALA A 164 -31.45 -80.39 -66.11
N ASP A 165 -31.33 -81.36 -65.20
CA ASP A 165 -30.25 -82.37 -65.18
C ASP A 165 -28.84 -81.74 -65.27
N GLY A 166 -28.69 -80.54 -64.69
CA GLY A 166 -27.47 -79.72 -64.73
C GLY A 166 -27.21 -78.93 -66.02
N GLN A 167 -28.05 -79.07 -67.05
CA GLN A 167 -27.96 -78.31 -68.30
C GLN A 167 -28.86 -77.07 -68.27
N ASP A 168 -28.48 -76.02 -69.00
CA ASP A 168 -29.33 -74.83 -69.17
C ASP A 168 -30.58 -75.17 -70.00
N THR A 169 -31.71 -74.54 -69.67
CA THR A 169 -33.00 -74.74 -70.37
C THR A 169 -33.41 -73.54 -71.23
N ASP A 170 -32.58 -72.49 -71.26
CA ASP A 170 -32.88 -71.14 -71.78
C ASP A 170 -34.09 -70.42 -71.12
N LYS A 171 -34.86 -71.11 -70.27
CA LYS A 171 -35.92 -70.51 -69.45
C LYS A 171 -35.30 -69.60 -68.39
N THR A 172 -35.64 -68.31 -68.47
CA THR A 172 -35.26 -67.28 -67.51
C THR A 172 -36.47 -66.71 -66.79
N LEU A 173 -36.26 -66.22 -65.56
CA LEU A 173 -37.27 -65.56 -64.74
C LEU A 173 -36.68 -64.27 -64.17
N GLU A 174 -37.34 -63.14 -64.44
CA GLU A 174 -36.97 -61.84 -63.90
C GLU A 174 -37.70 -61.61 -62.58
N LEU A 175 -36.97 -61.35 -61.49
CA LEU A 175 -37.53 -61.06 -60.16
C LEU A 175 -37.22 -59.61 -59.80
N SER A 176 -38.23 -58.88 -59.32
CA SER A 176 -38.17 -57.45 -59.01
C SER A 176 -39.22 -57.07 -57.97
N GLU A 177 -39.15 -55.84 -57.46
CA GLU A 177 -40.18 -55.33 -56.54
C GLU A 177 -41.60 -55.34 -57.17
N ALA A 178 -41.69 -55.12 -58.48
CA ALA A 178 -42.96 -55.10 -59.21
C ALA A 178 -43.68 -56.48 -59.28
N ASN A 179 -42.96 -57.59 -59.04
CA ASN A 179 -43.57 -58.92 -58.88
C ASN A 179 -43.44 -59.47 -57.45
N GLY A 180 -43.25 -58.59 -56.45
CA GLY A 180 -43.11 -58.99 -55.05
C GLY A 180 -41.89 -59.88 -54.80
N TRP A 181 -40.87 -59.78 -55.66
CA TRP A 181 -39.69 -60.63 -55.69
C TRP A 181 -40.00 -62.14 -55.82
N ALA A 182 -41.08 -62.50 -56.54
CA ALA A 182 -41.50 -63.88 -56.74
C ALA A 182 -41.99 -64.17 -58.18
N GLY A 183 -41.93 -65.44 -58.58
CA GLY A 183 -42.41 -65.91 -59.88
C GLY A 183 -42.43 -67.43 -59.98
N ASN A 184 -42.72 -67.97 -61.17
CA ASN A 184 -42.78 -69.40 -61.42
C ASN A 184 -42.17 -69.74 -62.78
N PHE A 185 -41.42 -70.84 -62.85
CA PHE A 185 -41.18 -71.53 -64.12
C PHE A 185 -42.34 -72.48 -64.39
N THR A 186 -43.01 -72.34 -65.54
CA THR A 186 -44.20 -73.12 -65.92
C THR A 186 -43.95 -73.94 -67.19
N ASP A 187 -44.89 -74.86 -67.47
CA ASP A 187 -44.81 -75.83 -68.57
C ASP A 187 -43.47 -76.56 -68.60
N LEU A 188 -43.18 -77.24 -67.48
CA LEU A 188 -42.04 -78.11 -67.29
C LEU A 188 -42.51 -79.56 -67.29
N ASP A 189 -41.81 -80.43 -68.01
CA ASP A 189 -42.04 -81.88 -67.89
C ASP A 189 -41.47 -82.35 -66.54
N ALA A 190 -42.22 -83.16 -65.78
CA ALA A 190 -41.77 -83.67 -64.49
C ALA A 190 -40.72 -84.80 -64.62
N ASP A 191 -40.68 -85.44 -65.79
CA ASP A 191 -39.84 -86.58 -66.11
C ASP A 191 -39.44 -86.59 -67.59
N LYS A 192 -38.41 -87.38 -67.91
CA LYS A 192 -37.90 -87.61 -69.25
C LYS A 192 -37.99 -89.09 -69.60
N GLY A 193 -39.17 -89.55 -70.01
CA GLY A 193 -39.43 -90.95 -70.36
C GLY A 193 -39.57 -91.87 -69.14
N GLY A 194 -40.07 -91.33 -68.02
CA GLY A 194 -40.24 -92.00 -66.74
C GLY A 194 -39.12 -91.75 -65.71
N ALA A 195 -38.02 -91.10 -66.10
CA ALA A 195 -36.95 -90.69 -65.19
C ALA A 195 -37.16 -89.23 -64.71
N PRO A 196 -37.31 -88.94 -63.40
CA PRO A 196 -37.52 -87.58 -62.91
C PRO A 196 -36.37 -86.63 -63.27
N ILE A 197 -36.70 -85.39 -63.64
CA ILE A 197 -35.71 -84.36 -64.02
C ILE A 197 -35.22 -83.61 -62.78
N ASP A 198 -33.90 -83.46 -62.64
CA ASP A 198 -33.25 -82.69 -61.56
C ASP A 198 -33.21 -81.20 -61.92
N TYR A 199 -34.32 -80.51 -61.66
CA TYR A 199 -34.41 -79.06 -61.84
C TYR A 199 -33.73 -78.28 -60.72
N LYS A 200 -32.91 -77.29 -61.08
CA LYS A 200 -32.22 -76.37 -60.17
C LYS A 200 -32.27 -74.94 -60.70
N VAL A 201 -32.05 -73.94 -59.85
CA VAL A 201 -32.00 -72.53 -60.27
C VAL A 201 -30.65 -71.89 -59.99
N VAL A 202 -30.27 -70.91 -60.82
CA VAL A 202 -29.04 -70.13 -60.68
C VAL A 202 -29.36 -68.65 -60.85
N GLU A 203 -28.90 -67.81 -59.93
CA GLU A 203 -28.90 -66.36 -60.11
C GLU A 203 -27.83 -65.96 -61.14
N VAL A 204 -28.25 -65.35 -62.25
CA VAL A 204 -27.39 -65.08 -63.42
C VAL A 204 -26.47 -63.87 -63.19
N SER A 205 -26.96 -62.91 -62.41
CA SER A 205 -26.26 -61.66 -62.12
C SER A 205 -25.69 -61.69 -60.71
N SER A 206 -24.37 -61.84 -60.57
CA SER A 206 -23.71 -61.66 -59.28
C SER A 206 -23.89 -60.22 -58.80
N VAL A 207 -24.74 -60.05 -57.78
CA VAL A 207 -25.10 -58.72 -57.27
C VAL A 207 -23.91 -58.16 -56.50
N ALA A 208 -23.28 -57.11 -57.02
CA ALA A 208 -22.03 -56.58 -56.48
C ALA A 208 -22.12 -56.21 -54.99
N GLY A 209 -21.25 -56.79 -54.18
CA GLY A 209 -21.21 -56.61 -52.71
C GLY A 209 -22.11 -57.56 -51.91
N TYR A 210 -22.98 -58.33 -52.56
CA TYR A 210 -23.84 -59.32 -51.89
C TYR A 210 -23.27 -60.74 -51.98
N THR A 211 -23.64 -61.59 -51.01
CA THR A 211 -23.45 -63.05 -51.08
C THR A 211 -24.78 -63.75 -51.34
N THR A 212 -24.83 -64.62 -52.35
CA THR A 212 -26.03 -65.36 -52.76
C THR A 212 -26.07 -66.77 -52.13
N GLU A 213 -27.19 -67.14 -51.54
CA GLU A 213 -27.53 -68.48 -51.07
C GLU A 213 -28.81 -68.98 -51.78
N ILE A 214 -28.90 -70.27 -52.09
CA ILE A 214 -30.07 -70.88 -52.74
C ILE A 214 -30.50 -72.12 -51.95
N SER A 215 -31.79 -72.21 -51.65
CA SER A 215 -32.42 -73.25 -50.83
C SER A 215 -33.75 -73.73 -51.42
N GLY A 216 -34.26 -74.87 -50.97
CA GLY A 216 -35.48 -75.49 -51.48
C GLY A 216 -35.22 -76.51 -52.60
N ASP A 217 -36.29 -76.96 -53.27
CA ASP A 217 -36.24 -77.99 -54.31
C ASP A 217 -37.31 -77.78 -55.41
N ALA A 218 -37.27 -78.60 -56.45
CA ALA A 218 -38.23 -78.51 -57.57
C ALA A 218 -39.69 -78.79 -57.21
N LYS A 219 -39.99 -79.40 -56.04
CA LYS A 219 -41.37 -79.74 -55.62
C LYS A 219 -41.98 -78.66 -54.74
N THR A 220 -41.16 -78.02 -53.92
CA THR A 220 -41.55 -77.00 -52.94
C THR A 220 -41.27 -75.58 -53.41
N GLY A 221 -40.39 -75.42 -54.41
CA GLY A 221 -39.89 -74.16 -54.92
C GLY A 221 -38.51 -73.80 -54.37
N PHE A 222 -37.85 -72.87 -55.05
CA PHE A 222 -36.55 -72.36 -54.65
C PHE A 222 -36.65 -70.99 -53.98
N THR A 223 -35.92 -70.80 -52.88
CA THR A 223 -35.70 -69.49 -52.26
C THR A 223 -34.24 -69.08 -52.45
N ILE A 224 -34.03 -67.98 -53.15
CA ILE A 224 -32.74 -67.31 -53.32
C ILE A 224 -32.66 -66.19 -52.28
N THR A 225 -31.60 -66.15 -51.49
CA THR A 225 -31.36 -65.10 -50.49
C THR A 225 -30.06 -64.40 -50.81
N ASN A 226 -30.09 -63.07 -50.97
CA ASN A 226 -28.84 -62.29 -51.06
C ASN A 226 -28.66 -61.45 -49.81
N LYS A 227 -27.49 -61.61 -49.18
CA LYS A 227 -27.09 -60.91 -47.97
C LYS A 227 -26.07 -59.82 -48.28
N TYR A 228 -26.22 -58.66 -47.66
CA TYR A 228 -25.27 -57.54 -47.72
C TYR A 228 -25.09 -56.95 -46.32
N THR A 229 -23.83 -56.76 -45.91
CA THR A 229 -23.50 -56.17 -44.60
C THR A 229 -23.34 -54.65 -44.78
N PRO A 230 -24.17 -53.80 -44.15
CA PRO A 230 -24.12 -52.36 -44.38
C PRO A 230 -22.81 -51.69 -43.93
N GLU A 231 -22.42 -50.64 -44.66
CA GLU A 231 -21.26 -49.82 -44.36
C GLU A 231 -21.46 -49.06 -43.04
N THR A 232 -20.44 -49.11 -42.17
CA THR A 232 -20.42 -48.37 -40.90
C THR A 232 -19.18 -47.48 -40.80
N ILE A 233 -19.26 -46.48 -39.93
CA ILE A 233 -18.16 -45.56 -39.59
C ILE A 233 -18.00 -45.45 -38.07
N ASP A 234 -16.80 -45.08 -37.65
CA ASP A 234 -16.47 -44.74 -36.27
C ASP A 234 -16.16 -43.23 -36.17
N ILE A 235 -16.79 -42.54 -35.21
CA ILE A 235 -16.60 -41.10 -34.98
C ILE A 235 -15.88 -40.91 -33.65
N LYS A 236 -14.63 -40.44 -33.72
CA LYS A 236 -13.85 -40.02 -32.55
C LYS A 236 -14.13 -38.55 -32.23
N ALA A 237 -14.76 -38.32 -31.09
CA ALA A 237 -14.89 -37.00 -30.49
C ALA A 237 -13.69 -36.69 -29.57
N THR A 238 -13.17 -35.47 -29.65
CA THR A 238 -12.09 -34.96 -28.76
C THR A 238 -12.55 -33.74 -27.99
N LYS A 239 -12.00 -33.55 -26.79
CA LYS A 239 -12.33 -32.45 -25.90
C LYS A 239 -11.06 -31.75 -25.39
N ASN A 240 -11.03 -30.43 -25.53
CA ASN A 240 -9.98 -29.55 -25.02
C ASN A 240 -10.55 -28.59 -23.96
N TRP A 241 -9.65 -28.05 -23.16
CA TRP A 241 -9.94 -27.10 -22.09
C TRP A 241 -8.99 -25.90 -22.21
N ASP A 242 -9.56 -24.71 -22.39
CA ASP A 242 -8.85 -23.43 -22.43
C ASP A 242 -9.16 -22.67 -21.12
N ASP A 243 -8.54 -23.13 -20.04
CA ASP A 243 -8.86 -22.79 -18.64
C ASP A 243 -7.63 -22.56 -17.76
N ALA A 244 -6.50 -22.19 -18.37
CA ALA A 244 -5.18 -22.05 -17.74
C ALA A 244 -4.78 -23.28 -16.88
N ASN A 245 -4.91 -24.49 -17.45
CA ASN A 245 -4.66 -25.77 -16.76
C ASN A 245 -5.51 -25.96 -15.48
N ASN A 246 -6.77 -25.52 -15.54
CA ASN A 246 -7.72 -25.56 -14.43
C ASN A 246 -7.26 -24.77 -13.17
N GLN A 247 -6.69 -23.58 -13.38
CA GLN A 247 -6.18 -22.71 -12.32
C GLN A 247 -7.16 -22.53 -11.14
N ASP A 248 -8.42 -22.23 -11.45
CA ASP A 248 -9.48 -21.95 -10.47
C ASP A 248 -10.21 -23.22 -9.96
N GLY A 249 -9.77 -24.42 -10.35
CA GLY A 249 -10.39 -25.69 -9.93
C GLY A 249 -11.80 -25.93 -10.49
N LYS A 250 -12.24 -25.15 -11.48
CA LYS A 250 -13.61 -25.15 -12.03
C LYS A 250 -13.93 -26.25 -13.03
N ARG A 251 -12.93 -26.93 -13.61
CA ARG A 251 -13.13 -27.99 -14.61
C ARG A 251 -13.97 -29.14 -14.01
N PRO A 252 -15.09 -29.55 -14.63
CA PRO A 252 -15.93 -30.61 -14.08
C PRO A 252 -15.25 -31.98 -14.15
N LYS A 253 -15.74 -32.94 -13.35
CA LYS A 253 -15.22 -34.32 -13.34
C LYS A 253 -15.56 -35.12 -14.60
N TYR A 254 -16.60 -34.70 -15.32
CA TYR A 254 -17.04 -35.28 -16.59
C TYR A 254 -17.83 -34.24 -17.41
N ILE A 255 -18.11 -34.56 -18.66
CA ILE A 255 -19.03 -33.83 -19.56
C ILE A 255 -19.96 -34.84 -20.27
N THR A 256 -21.12 -34.41 -20.75
CA THR A 256 -21.97 -35.22 -21.65
C THR A 256 -21.79 -34.75 -23.08
N VAL A 257 -21.31 -35.63 -23.96
CA VAL A 257 -21.23 -35.39 -25.40
C VAL A 257 -22.35 -36.15 -26.10
N ASN A 258 -23.17 -35.42 -26.87
CA ASN A 258 -24.28 -35.95 -27.65
C ASN A 258 -23.87 -36.09 -29.12
N LEU A 259 -24.14 -37.24 -29.72
CA LEU A 259 -24.02 -37.46 -31.16
C LEU A 259 -25.38 -37.23 -31.83
N LEU A 260 -25.38 -36.36 -32.83
CA LEU A 260 -26.53 -36.08 -33.69
C LEU A 260 -26.31 -36.76 -35.05
N ALA A 261 -27.38 -37.31 -35.63
CA ALA A 261 -27.46 -37.82 -36.99
C ALA A 261 -28.53 -37.04 -37.74
N ASP A 262 -28.16 -36.34 -38.82
CA ASP A 262 -29.03 -35.45 -39.60
C ASP A 262 -29.77 -34.37 -38.76
N GLY A 263 -29.24 -34.07 -37.57
CA GLY A 263 -29.82 -33.14 -36.59
C GLY A 263 -30.51 -33.79 -35.39
N GLU A 264 -30.82 -35.09 -35.43
CA GLU A 264 -31.51 -35.81 -34.35
C GLU A 264 -30.49 -36.45 -33.37
N LYS A 265 -30.65 -36.28 -32.05
CA LYS A 265 -29.80 -36.92 -31.03
C LYS A 265 -30.01 -38.45 -31.06
N VAL A 266 -29.00 -39.19 -31.53
CA VAL A 266 -29.05 -40.66 -31.65
C VAL A 266 -28.26 -41.39 -30.57
N ALA A 267 -27.26 -40.73 -29.96
CA ALA A 267 -26.49 -41.29 -28.86
C ALA A 267 -25.95 -40.19 -27.94
N SER A 268 -25.51 -40.58 -26.74
CA SER A 268 -24.76 -39.72 -25.83
C SER A 268 -23.76 -40.54 -25.03
N LYS A 269 -22.61 -39.94 -24.70
CA LYS A 269 -21.60 -40.52 -23.83
C LYS A 269 -21.13 -39.51 -22.79
N GLU A 270 -21.02 -39.98 -21.56
CA GLU A 270 -20.22 -39.32 -20.54
C GLU A 270 -18.74 -39.44 -20.93
N VAL A 271 -18.00 -38.32 -20.92
CA VAL A 271 -16.56 -38.27 -21.19
C VAL A 271 -15.85 -37.76 -19.94
N LYS A 272 -14.72 -38.39 -19.62
CA LYS A 272 -13.86 -38.11 -18.46
C LYS A 272 -12.42 -37.95 -18.94
N ALA A 273 -11.57 -37.38 -18.09
CA ALA A 273 -10.12 -37.44 -18.29
C ALA A 273 -9.64 -38.90 -18.29
N ALA A 274 -8.81 -39.26 -19.27
CA ALA A 274 -7.98 -40.45 -19.22
C ALA A 274 -6.78 -40.23 -18.28
N ALA A 275 -5.99 -41.28 -18.02
CA ALA A 275 -4.86 -41.24 -17.10
C ALA A 275 -3.71 -40.30 -17.56
N ASP A 276 -3.65 -39.97 -18.85
CA ASP A 276 -2.74 -38.98 -19.45
C ASP A 276 -3.31 -37.54 -19.44
N GLY A 277 -4.50 -37.33 -18.87
CA GLY A 277 -5.21 -36.06 -18.84
C GLY A 277 -5.98 -35.73 -20.13
N THR A 278 -5.90 -36.55 -21.18
CA THR A 278 -6.66 -36.33 -22.43
C THR A 278 -8.14 -36.64 -22.26
N TRP A 279 -8.99 -36.01 -23.08
CA TRP A 279 -10.43 -36.25 -23.09
C TRP A 279 -10.86 -36.62 -24.51
N SER A 280 -11.31 -37.87 -24.71
CA SER A 280 -11.88 -38.30 -25.99
C SER A 280 -12.85 -39.46 -25.80
N THR A 281 -13.71 -39.66 -26.78
CA THR A 281 -14.60 -40.83 -26.85
C THR A 281 -14.83 -41.23 -28.30
N VAL A 282 -15.18 -42.49 -28.55
CA VAL A 282 -15.48 -42.99 -29.90
C VAL A 282 -16.89 -43.55 -29.94
N PHE A 283 -17.70 -43.08 -30.87
CA PHE A 283 -18.98 -43.68 -31.24
C PHE A 283 -18.70 -44.64 -32.40
N THR A 284 -18.86 -45.95 -32.17
CA THR A 284 -18.41 -46.99 -33.11
C THR A 284 -19.58 -47.69 -33.80
N LYS A 285 -19.32 -48.26 -34.98
CA LYS A 285 -20.29 -49.01 -35.82
C LYS A 285 -21.55 -48.20 -36.15
N LEU A 286 -21.41 -46.89 -36.33
CA LEU A 286 -22.51 -46.02 -36.75
C LEU A 286 -22.87 -46.33 -38.21
N PRO A 287 -24.16 -46.40 -38.59
CA PRO A 287 -24.55 -46.47 -39.99
C PRO A 287 -23.90 -45.35 -40.82
N LYS A 288 -23.35 -45.67 -41.99
CA LYS A 288 -22.82 -44.65 -42.90
C LYS A 288 -23.93 -43.99 -43.73
N PHE A 289 -25.03 -44.71 -43.96
CA PHE A 289 -26.16 -44.31 -44.78
C PHE A 289 -27.51 -44.49 -44.07
N LYS A 290 -28.50 -43.72 -44.50
CA LYS A 290 -29.93 -43.83 -44.15
C LYS A 290 -30.73 -43.72 -45.45
N ALA A 291 -31.39 -44.81 -45.86
CA ALA A 291 -32.11 -44.90 -47.14
C ALA A 291 -31.28 -44.44 -48.37
N GLY A 292 -30.05 -44.93 -48.47
CA GLY A 292 -29.12 -44.64 -49.57
C GLY A 292 -28.43 -43.26 -49.53
N LYS A 293 -28.74 -42.41 -48.55
CA LYS A 293 -28.08 -41.09 -48.36
C LYS A 293 -27.06 -41.15 -47.24
N VAL A 294 -25.90 -40.50 -47.42
CA VAL A 294 -24.88 -40.38 -46.36
C VAL A 294 -25.47 -39.58 -45.19
N ILE A 295 -25.35 -40.11 -43.97
CA ILE A 295 -25.81 -39.43 -42.75
C ILE A 295 -24.84 -38.30 -42.41
N LYS A 296 -25.35 -37.10 -42.15
CA LYS A 296 -24.53 -36.00 -41.62
C LYS A 296 -24.49 -36.08 -40.09
N TYR A 297 -23.37 -36.55 -39.56
CA TYR A 297 -23.13 -36.54 -38.12
C TYR A 297 -22.57 -35.20 -37.61
N SER A 298 -22.92 -34.84 -36.38
CA SER A 298 -22.35 -33.69 -35.65
C SER A 298 -22.43 -33.92 -34.13
N LEU A 299 -21.76 -33.08 -33.35
CA LEU A 299 -21.82 -33.12 -31.88
C LEU A 299 -22.62 -31.96 -31.28
N THR A 300 -23.14 -32.17 -30.08
CA THR A 300 -23.47 -31.09 -29.12
C THR A 300 -22.96 -31.49 -27.73
N GLU A 301 -22.69 -30.51 -26.87
CA GLU A 301 -22.34 -30.73 -25.46
C GLU A 301 -23.48 -30.23 -24.56
N GLU A 302 -23.70 -30.89 -23.42
CA GLU A 302 -24.60 -30.37 -22.37
C GLU A 302 -23.91 -29.25 -21.58
N VAL A 303 -24.67 -28.22 -21.18
CA VAL A 303 -24.11 -26.95 -20.67
C VAL A 303 -23.18 -27.16 -19.47
N VAL A 304 -21.90 -26.84 -19.65
CA VAL A 304 -20.90 -26.80 -18.57
C VAL A 304 -20.93 -25.43 -17.89
N SER A 305 -21.37 -25.41 -16.63
CA SER A 305 -21.47 -24.19 -15.81
C SER A 305 -20.16 -23.40 -15.75
N GLU A 306 -20.25 -22.07 -15.78
CA GLU A 306 -19.14 -21.10 -15.86
C GLU A 306 -18.25 -21.15 -17.13
N TYR A 307 -18.42 -22.12 -18.04
CA TYR A 307 -17.66 -22.22 -19.29
C TYR A 307 -18.44 -21.73 -20.52
N THR A 308 -17.72 -21.25 -21.52
CA THR A 308 -18.22 -21.11 -22.91
C THR A 308 -17.74 -22.31 -23.73
N SER A 309 -18.57 -22.79 -24.68
CA SER A 309 -18.27 -23.99 -25.48
C SER A 309 -18.27 -23.68 -26.98
N GLU A 310 -17.26 -24.19 -27.68
CA GLU A 310 -17.12 -24.15 -29.13
C GLU A 310 -16.96 -25.58 -29.67
N ILE A 311 -17.62 -25.89 -30.79
CA ILE A 311 -17.58 -27.22 -31.42
C ILE A 311 -17.21 -27.03 -32.90
N ASN A 312 -16.08 -27.60 -33.30
CA ASN A 312 -15.60 -27.61 -34.68
C ASN A 312 -15.46 -29.06 -35.16
N ASP A 313 -16.32 -29.46 -36.10
CA ASP A 313 -16.61 -30.85 -36.49
C ASP A 313 -16.84 -31.78 -35.28
N PHE A 314 -15.82 -32.55 -34.91
CA PHE A 314 -15.85 -33.52 -33.80
C PHE A 314 -14.93 -33.12 -32.62
N ASN A 315 -14.39 -31.91 -32.65
CA ASN A 315 -13.51 -31.37 -31.63
C ASN A 315 -14.24 -30.28 -30.81
N ILE A 316 -14.39 -30.52 -29.51
CA ILE A 316 -15.07 -29.62 -28.57
C ILE A 316 -14.00 -28.88 -27.75
N THR A 317 -14.13 -27.57 -27.60
CA THR A 317 -13.26 -26.78 -26.74
C THR A 317 -14.10 -25.95 -25.79
N ASN A 318 -13.87 -26.07 -24.48
CA ASN A 318 -14.49 -25.16 -23.51
C ASN A 318 -13.47 -24.20 -22.94
N LYS A 319 -13.86 -22.92 -22.91
CA LYS A 319 -13.04 -21.81 -22.44
C LYS A 319 -13.59 -21.23 -21.14
N TYR A 320 -12.71 -21.01 -20.17
CA TYR A 320 -12.96 -20.33 -18.91
C TYR A 320 -11.84 -19.32 -18.64
N THR A 321 -12.20 -18.06 -18.40
CA THR A 321 -11.23 -17.02 -18.05
C THR A 321 -10.99 -17.07 -16.53
N PRO A 322 -9.75 -17.32 -16.07
CA PRO A 322 -9.45 -17.39 -14.64
C PRO A 322 -9.71 -16.07 -13.91
N LYS A 323 -10.05 -16.16 -12.62
CA LYS A 323 -10.38 -14.99 -11.81
C LYS A 323 -9.10 -14.32 -11.32
N MET A 324 -8.99 -13.03 -11.58
CA MET A 324 -7.87 -12.17 -11.20
C MET A 324 -8.33 -11.14 -10.15
N ILE A 325 -7.38 -10.63 -9.37
CA ILE A 325 -7.57 -9.53 -8.42
C ILE A 325 -6.41 -8.53 -8.53
N ASP A 326 -6.60 -7.34 -7.97
CA ASP A 326 -5.53 -6.37 -7.77
C ASP A 326 -5.26 -6.23 -6.26
N TYR A 327 -3.98 -6.08 -5.88
CA TYR A 327 -3.56 -5.90 -4.48
C TYR A 327 -2.88 -4.54 -4.33
N GLN A 328 -3.63 -3.57 -3.80
CA GLN A 328 -3.11 -2.24 -3.47
C GLN A 328 -2.34 -2.28 -2.15
N VAL A 329 -1.23 -1.54 -2.10
CA VAL A 329 -0.44 -1.31 -0.89
C VAL A 329 -0.35 0.18 -0.64
N THR A 330 -0.60 0.62 0.58
CA THR A 330 -0.45 2.01 1.01
C THR A 330 0.60 2.12 2.11
N LYS A 331 1.41 3.18 2.04
CA LYS A 331 2.51 3.41 2.96
C LYS A 331 2.33 4.73 3.71
N THR A 332 2.34 4.64 5.03
CA THR A 332 2.24 5.76 5.97
C THR A 332 3.58 5.97 6.68
N TRP A 333 3.93 7.23 6.91
CA TRP A 333 5.12 7.64 7.66
C TRP A 333 4.71 8.39 8.92
N ASN A 334 5.19 7.94 10.07
CA ASN A 334 4.92 8.51 11.39
C ASN A 334 6.23 9.06 11.99
N ASP A 335 6.65 10.21 11.47
CA ASP A 335 8.00 10.79 11.66
C ASP A 335 7.99 12.33 11.77
N ASN A 336 6.87 12.89 12.25
CA ASN A 336 6.59 14.34 12.31
C ASN A 336 6.89 15.07 10.98
N ASN A 337 6.42 14.50 9.87
CA ASN A 337 6.66 15.00 8.51
C ASN A 337 8.15 15.07 8.12
N ASN A 338 8.90 14.00 8.43
CA ASN A 338 10.34 13.89 8.20
C ASN A 338 11.15 15.01 8.88
N GLN A 339 10.81 15.34 10.14
CA GLN A 339 11.46 16.41 10.93
C GLN A 339 13.00 16.32 10.86
N ASP A 340 13.51 15.10 10.99
CA ASP A 340 14.93 14.78 11.16
C ASP A 340 15.64 14.40 9.84
N GLY A 341 14.95 14.49 8.70
CA GLY A 341 15.51 14.21 7.38
C GLY A 341 15.89 12.75 7.13
N LYS A 342 15.48 11.80 8.00
CA LYS A 342 15.88 10.38 7.93
C LYS A 342 15.06 9.55 6.93
N ARG A 343 13.90 10.04 6.45
CA ARG A 343 13.03 9.31 5.52
C ARG A 343 13.74 9.05 4.19
N PRO A 344 13.80 7.80 3.68
CA PRO A 344 14.40 7.48 2.39
C PRO A 344 13.55 8.00 1.21
N ASP A 345 14.13 7.99 0.00
CA ASP A 345 13.45 8.34 -1.25
C ASP A 345 12.58 7.20 -1.83
N HIS A 346 12.83 5.96 -1.38
CA HIS A 346 12.07 4.76 -1.74
C HIS A 346 12.01 3.76 -0.58
N ILE A 347 11.11 2.77 -0.68
CA ILE A 347 11.10 1.56 0.14
C ILE A 347 10.89 0.33 -0.76
N THR A 348 11.57 -0.79 -0.47
CA THR A 348 11.34 -2.04 -1.18
C THR A 348 10.28 -2.88 -0.47
N VAL A 349 9.21 -3.21 -1.18
CA VAL A 349 8.10 -4.04 -0.70
C VAL A 349 8.01 -5.32 -1.52
N HIS A 350 7.93 -6.45 -0.84
CA HIS A 350 7.80 -7.79 -1.41
C HIS A 350 6.34 -8.22 -1.37
N LEU A 351 5.78 -8.59 -2.52
CA LEU A 351 4.48 -9.24 -2.58
C LEU A 351 4.65 -10.72 -2.29
N MET A 352 3.98 -11.21 -1.26
CA MET A 352 4.02 -12.60 -0.82
C MET A 352 2.69 -13.28 -1.11
N LYS A 353 2.72 -14.46 -1.74
CA LYS A 353 1.53 -15.32 -1.88
C LYS A 353 1.62 -16.50 -0.90
N THR A 354 0.49 -16.85 -0.31
CA THR A 354 0.32 -18.04 0.53
C THR A 354 -0.73 -18.97 -0.08
N VAL A 355 -0.35 -20.23 -0.34
CA VAL A 355 -1.20 -21.27 -0.93
C VAL A 355 -0.94 -22.59 -0.17
N GLY A 356 -1.98 -23.28 0.28
CA GLY A 356 -1.82 -24.53 1.05
C GLY A 356 -1.01 -24.40 2.35
N GLY A 357 -0.87 -23.18 2.88
CA GLY A 357 -0.01 -22.85 4.02
C GLY A 357 1.47 -22.58 3.67
N VAL A 358 1.90 -22.81 2.42
CA VAL A 358 3.23 -22.47 1.94
C VAL A 358 3.24 -21.02 1.47
N THR A 359 4.21 -20.22 1.93
CA THR A 359 4.35 -18.79 1.55
C THR A 359 5.57 -18.59 0.68
N THR A 360 5.43 -17.84 -0.41
CA THR A 360 6.47 -17.57 -1.41
C THR A 360 6.43 -16.12 -1.88
N GLU A 361 7.59 -15.58 -2.27
CA GLU A 361 7.66 -14.26 -2.92
C GLU A 361 7.13 -14.37 -4.36
N VAL A 362 6.33 -13.41 -4.77
CA VAL A 362 5.78 -13.26 -6.14
C VAL A 362 6.67 -12.31 -6.93
N GLU A 363 6.87 -11.12 -6.38
CA GLU A 363 7.68 -10.05 -6.93
C GLU A 363 8.05 -9.05 -5.82
N LYS A 364 8.90 -8.09 -6.15
CA LYS A 364 9.26 -6.97 -5.28
C LYS A 364 9.22 -5.65 -6.05
N TYR A 365 8.83 -4.59 -5.38
CA TYR A 365 8.64 -3.27 -5.97
C TYR A 365 9.17 -2.16 -5.06
N ASP A 366 9.89 -1.20 -5.64
CA ASP A 366 10.38 -0.02 -4.94
C ASP A 366 9.30 1.08 -4.95
N ILE A 367 8.50 1.16 -3.88
CA ILE A 367 7.50 2.23 -3.73
C ILE A 367 8.24 3.55 -3.52
N LYS A 368 7.89 4.54 -4.34
CA LYS A 368 8.38 5.93 -4.28
C LYS A 368 7.21 6.87 -4.03
N VAL A 369 7.50 8.14 -3.79
CA VAL A 369 6.49 9.20 -3.83
C VAL A 369 5.82 9.17 -5.21
N ALA A 370 4.51 8.89 -5.24
CA ALA A 370 3.77 8.84 -6.50
C ALA A 370 3.46 10.26 -7.01
N GLU A 371 2.90 11.08 -6.12
CA GLU A 371 2.55 12.49 -6.33
C GLU A 371 2.59 13.20 -4.96
N ALA A 372 2.78 14.53 -4.97
CA ALA A 372 2.70 15.37 -3.78
C ALA A 372 1.28 15.96 -3.66
N ASP A 373 0.50 15.49 -2.67
CA ASP A 373 -0.81 16.07 -2.36
C ASP A 373 -0.63 17.34 -1.50
N PRO A 374 -1.08 18.53 -1.95
CA PRO A 374 -0.97 19.77 -1.17
C PRO A 374 -1.74 19.77 0.15
N ALA A 375 -2.69 18.84 0.36
CA ALA A 375 -3.50 18.74 1.57
C ALA A 375 -3.01 17.66 2.56
N ASN A 376 -2.44 16.55 2.07
CA ASN A 376 -2.07 15.38 2.89
C ASN A 376 -0.59 14.98 2.80
N GLY A 377 0.23 15.67 1.99
CA GLY A 377 1.65 15.39 1.81
C GLY A 377 1.93 14.35 0.71
N ASN A 378 3.13 13.75 0.74
CA ASN A 378 3.53 12.79 -0.29
C ASN A 378 2.77 11.47 -0.15
N VAL A 379 2.02 11.07 -1.18
CA VAL A 379 1.26 9.81 -1.17
C VAL A 379 2.15 8.67 -1.67
N TRP A 380 2.33 7.65 -0.82
CA TRP A 380 3.09 6.44 -1.15
C TRP A 380 2.10 5.28 -1.33
N LYS A 381 1.93 4.83 -2.57
CA LYS A 381 1.05 3.70 -2.92
C LYS A 381 1.59 2.94 -4.12
N HIS A 382 1.34 1.64 -4.14
CA HIS A 382 1.52 0.79 -5.32
C HIS A 382 0.30 -0.12 -5.49
N THR A 383 0.11 -0.74 -6.65
CA THR A 383 -0.96 -1.70 -6.88
C THR A 383 -0.47 -2.78 -7.82
N PHE A 384 -0.32 -3.98 -7.27
CA PHE A 384 0.02 -5.19 -8.03
C PHE A 384 -1.25 -5.65 -8.75
N THR A 385 -1.31 -5.43 -10.06
CA THR A 385 -2.51 -5.71 -10.87
C THR A 385 -2.46 -7.08 -11.53
N ASN A 386 -3.63 -7.65 -11.86
CA ASN A 386 -3.74 -8.92 -12.58
C ASN A 386 -3.06 -10.09 -11.83
N LEU A 387 -3.27 -10.17 -10.52
CA LEU A 387 -2.82 -11.29 -9.70
C LEU A 387 -3.84 -12.44 -9.80
N PRO A 388 -3.42 -13.70 -10.00
CA PRO A 388 -4.32 -14.85 -9.93
C PRO A 388 -5.04 -14.91 -8.57
N LYS A 389 -6.36 -15.14 -8.57
CA LYS A 389 -7.10 -15.36 -7.33
C LYS A 389 -6.92 -16.78 -6.77
N TYR A 390 -6.67 -17.75 -7.64
CA TYR A 390 -6.55 -19.16 -7.29
C TYR A 390 -5.26 -19.76 -7.87
N GLU A 391 -4.70 -20.76 -7.19
CA GLU A 391 -3.60 -21.58 -7.69
C GLU A 391 -3.94 -23.06 -7.42
N ALA A 392 -3.98 -23.87 -8.50
CA ALA A 392 -4.40 -25.27 -8.46
C ALA A 392 -5.75 -25.51 -7.72
N GLY A 393 -6.70 -24.59 -7.83
CA GLY A 393 -8.01 -24.62 -7.18
C GLY A 393 -8.04 -24.18 -5.71
N GLN A 394 -6.93 -23.74 -5.12
CA GLN A 394 -6.87 -23.15 -3.78
C GLN A 394 -6.85 -21.62 -3.86
N GLU A 395 -7.55 -20.93 -2.97
CA GLU A 395 -7.58 -19.46 -2.93
C GLU A 395 -6.25 -18.91 -2.43
N ILE A 396 -5.68 -17.95 -3.15
CA ILE A 396 -4.39 -17.35 -2.82
C ILE A 396 -4.60 -16.23 -1.80
N VAL A 397 -3.92 -16.34 -0.65
CA VAL A 397 -3.86 -15.25 0.32
C VAL A 397 -2.62 -14.41 0.04
N TYR A 398 -2.82 -13.16 -0.37
CA TYR A 398 -1.72 -12.21 -0.59
C TYR A 398 -1.42 -11.39 0.67
N SER A 399 -0.14 -11.17 0.92
CA SER A 399 0.40 -10.38 2.02
C SER A 399 1.65 -9.62 1.54
N VAL A 400 2.16 -8.68 2.34
CA VAL A 400 3.37 -7.93 2.00
C VAL A 400 4.39 -7.92 3.14
N LYS A 401 5.66 -7.88 2.76
CA LYS A 401 6.80 -7.64 3.63
C LYS A 401 7.53 -6.38 3.14
N GLU A 402 8.03 -5.57 4.06
CA GLU A 402 9.01 -4.51 3.77
C GLU A 402 10.44 -5.03 4.05
N ASP A 403 11.45 -4.47 3.41
CA ASP A 403 12.83 -4.55 3.90
C ASP A 403 13.10 -3.50 4.99
N ALA A 404 14.08 -3.77 5.87
CA ALA A 404 14.28 -2.98 7.09
C ALA A 404 14.77 -1.55 6.78
N VAL A 405 13.94 -0.55 7.07
CA VAL A 405 14.27 0.87 6.90
C VAL A 405 15.08 1.36 8.10
N ALA A 406 16.32 1.80 7.87
CA ALA A 406 17.23 2.23 8.92
C ALA A 406 16.67 3.41 9.74
N GLY A 407 16.63 3.27 11.07
CA GLY A 407 16.14 4.30 11.99
C GLY A 407 14.62 4.32 12.19
N TYR A 408 13.87 3.37 11.60
CA TYR A 408 12.42 3.26 11.72
C TYR A 408 11.99 1.88 12.25
N GLU A 409 10.85 1.85 12.95
CA GLU A 409 10.12 0.61 13.25
C GLU A 409 8.97 0.41 12.25
N THR A 410 8.99 -0.72 11.53
CA THR A 410 7.96 -1.09 10.55
C THR A 410 6.82 -1.88 11.20
N SER A 411 5.58 -1.50 10.91
CA SER A 411 4.36 -2.25 11.24
C SER A 411 3.51 -2.49 9.99
N ILE A 412 3.03 -3.71 9.78
CA ILE A 412 2.21 -4.08 8.61
C ILE A 412 0.86 -4.62 9.08
N LYS A 413 -0.23 -4.09 8.53
CA LYS A 413 -1.61 -4.49 8.81
C LYS A 413 -2.37 -4.71 7.50
N GLY A 414 -2.32 -5.95 7.01
CA GLY A 414 -2.90 -6.31 5.72
C GLY A 414 -2.20 -5.60 4.57
N GLN A 415 -2.85 -4.57 4.02
CA GLN A 415 -2.37 -3.74 2.90
C GLN A 415 -1.70 -2.43 3.34
N GLU A 416 -1.78 -2.07 4.62
CA GLU A 416 -1.17 -0.85 5.17
C GLU A 416 0.21 -1.14 5.77
N ILE A 417 1.23 -0.43 5.30
CA ILE A 417 2.58 -0.39 5.89
C ILE A 417 2.74 0.94 6.61
N THR A 418 3.11 0.93 7.88
CA THR A 418 3.39 2.14 8.67
C THR A 418 4.78 2.06 9.26
N ASN A 419 5.63 3.05 9.00
CA ASN A 419 6.94 3.14 9.66
C ASN A 419 6.95 4.33 10.61
N THR A 420 7.34 4.07 11.86
CA THR A 420 7.45 5.07 12.92
C THR A 420 8.91 5.40 13.19
N HIS A 421 9.19 6.69 13.39
CA HIS A 421 10.49 7.21 13.83
C HIS A 421 10.22 8.29 14.89
N GLU A 422 10.67 8.06 16.12
CA GLU A 422 10.62 9.05 17.19
C GLU A 422 11.73 10.09 16.97
N PRO A 423 11.42 11.37 16.68
CA PRO A 423 12.43 12.34 16.27
C PRO A 423 13.37 12.78 17.42
N GLU A 424 14.63 13.08 17.09
CA GLU A 424 15.62 13.54 18.07
C GLU A 424 15.20 14.87 18.71
N THR A 425 15.35 14.97 20.03
CA THR A 425 15.14 16.19 20.81
C THR A 425 16.41 16.65 21.50
N ILE A 426 16.46 17.93 21.86
CA ILE A 426 17.55 18.57 22.59
C ILE A 426 16.98 19.39 23.75
N VAL A 427 17.71 19.48 24.86
CA VAL A 427 17.36 20.29 26.02
C VAL A 427 18.36 21.45 26.13
N ILE A 428 17.85 22.68 26.14
CA ILE A 428 18.66 23.89 26.22
C ILE A 428 18.79 24.29 27.69
N SER A 429 20.00 24.20 28.23
CA SER A 429 20.30 24.46 29.64
C SER A 429 21.37 25.55 29.83
N GLY A 430 21.39 26.13 31.02
CA GLY A 430 22.32 27.20 31.33
C GLY A 430 22.18 27.76 32.75
N LYS A 431 22.87 28.88 32.99
CA LYS A 431 22.89 29.57 34.29
C LYS A 431 22.81 31.08 34.16
N LYS A 432 22.23 31.72 35.17
CA LYS A 432 22.29 33.15 35.42
C LYS A 432 23.47 33.47 36.33
N VAL A 433 24.21 34.53 36.00
CA VAL A 433 25.35 35.05 36.77
C VAL A 433 25.08 36.51 37.14
N TRP A 434 25.46 36.87 38.37
CA TRP A 434 25.32 38.21 38.92
C TRP A 434 26.70 38.81 39.23
N GLU A 435 27.07 39.86 38.51
CA GLU A 435 28.27 40.66 38.75
C GLU A 435 27.86 41.95 39.48
N ASP A 436 27.51 41.83 40.76
CA ASP A 436 26.93 42.91 41.59
C ASP A 436 27.52 42.98 43.01
N ALA A 437 28.78 42.55 43.16
CA ALA A 437 29.50 42.48 44.44
C ALA A 437 28.71 41.75 45.54
N ASN A 438 28.12 40.58 45.20
CA ASN A 438 27.24 39.79 46.07
C ASN A 438 26.00 40.57 46.56
N ASN A 439 25.34 41.28 45.63
CA ASN A 439 24.15 42.11 45.89
C ASN A 439 24.37 43.20 46.97
N GLN A 440 25.54 43.85 46.97
CA GLN A 440 25.94 44.86 47.96
C GLN A 440 24.87 45.96 48.17
N ASP A 441 24.29 46.46 47.08
CA ASP A 441 23.27 47.52 47.08
C ASP A 441 21.84 47.04 47.41
N GLY A 442 21.62 45.73 47.54
CA GLY A 442 20.29 45.15 47.76
C GLY A 442 19.31 45.34 46.60
N LYS A 443 19.80 45.36 45.34
CA LYS A 443 19.01 45.66 44.13
C LYS A 443 18.74 44.47 43.21
N ARG A 444 19.27 43.29 43.51
CA ARG A 444 19.01 42.06 42.76
C ARG A 444 17.52 41.69 42.85
N THR A 445 16.89 41.35 41.74
CA THR A 445 15.53 40.78 41.70
C THR A 445 15.52 39.33 42.21
N ALA A 446 14.42 38.89 42.80
CA ALA A 446 14.25 37.51 43.29
C ALA A 446 14.17 36.48 42.16
N THR A 447 13.62 36.86 41.00
CA THR A 447 13.49 35.99 39.81
C THR A 447 13.86 36.72 38.51
N VAL A 448 14.24 35.96 37.49
CA VAL A 448 14.42 36.42 36.11
C VAL A 448 13.79 35.43 35.12
N LYS A 449 13.28 35.95 34.00
CA LYS A 449 12.68 35.18 32.91
C LYS A 449 13.65 35.05 31.75
N VAL A 450 13.90 33.80 31.35
CA VAL A 450 14.79 33.40 30.27
C VAL A 450 13.95 32.78 29.15
N GLN A 451 13.97 33.39 27.98
CA GLN A 451 13.34 32.88 26.77
C GLN A 451 14.35 32.07 25.96
N ILE A 452 13.89 30.93 25.44
CA ILE A 452 14.59 30.13 24.43
C ILE A 452 13.92 30.44 23.09
N LEU A 453 14.72 30.78 22.07
CA LEU A 453 14.20 31.24 20.78
C LEU A 453 14.69 30.35 19.63
N LYS A 454 13.77 30.02 18.71
CA LYS A 454 14.07 29.52 17.37
C LYS A 454 14.02 30.71 16.40
N GLY A 455 15.16 31.37 16.23
CA GLY A 455 15.28 32.62 15.46
C GLY A 455 14.46 33.78 16.05
N LYS A 456 13.18 33.91 15.67
CA LYS A 456 12.25 34.93 16.21
C LYS A 456 11.11 34.34 17.05
N GLU A 457 10.88 33.04 16.97
CA GLU A 457 9.84 32.35 17.72
C GLU A 457 10.32 32.06 19.15
N ILE A 458 9.51 32.37 20.17
CA ILE A 458 9.79 31.96 21.55
C ILE A 458 9.24 30.54 21.71
N VAL A 459 10.16 29.57 21.76
CA VAL A 459 9.79 28.15 21.88
C VAL A 459 9.64 27.72 23.33
N ASP A 460 10.28 28.40 24.29
CA ASP A 460 10.11 28.17 25.73
C ASP A 460 10.40 29.43 26.55
N GLU A 461 9.79 29.56 27.74
CA GLU A 461 10.12 30.61 28.72
C GLU A 461 10.25 30.01 30.13
N ILE A 462 11.45 30.12 30.71
CA ILE A 462 11.82 29.54 32.00
C ILE A 462 12.08 30.66 33.00
N GLU A 463 11.44 30.60 34.16
CA GLU A 463 11.73 31.51 35.27
C GLU A 463 12.73 30.88 36.25
N THR A 464 13.84 31.56 36.50
CA THR A 464 14.90 31.11 37.42
C THR A 464 15.11 32.09 38.58
N SER A 465 15.61 31.56 39.70
CA SER A 465 15.73 32.22 41.00
C SER A 465 16.92 31.65 41.79
N GLU A 466 17.23 32.27 42.93
CA GLU A 466 18.29 31.80 43.84
C GLU A 466 18.00 30.40 44.41
N GLU A 467 16.74 30.08 44.69
CA GLU A 467 16.29 28.74 45.13
C GLU A 467 16.55 27.66 44.06
N LYS A 468 16.49 28.02 42.78
CA LYS A 468 16.83 27.14 41.66
C LYS A 468 18.34 27.15 41.32
N GLY A 469 19.17 27.65 42.24
CA GLY A 469 20.61 27.79 42.03
C GLY A 469 20.98 28.71 40.86
N TRP A 470 20.07 29.60 40.46
CA TRP A 470 20.16 30.42 39.25
C TRP A 470 20.33 29.62 37.93
N ALA A 471 19.99 28.32 37.91
CA ALA A 471 20.01 27.48 36.72
C ALA A 471 18.71 27.55 35.91
N PHE A 472 18.76 27.27 34.61
CA PHE A 472 17.59 27.07 33.76
C PHE A 472 17.79 25.90 32.80
N GLU A 473 16.70 25.24 32.44
CA GLU A 473 16.63 24.07 31.59
C GLU A 473 15.27 24.08 30.88
N SER A 474 15.27 23.98 29.55
CA SER A 474 14.02 23.96 28.76
C SER A 474 13.30 22.63 28.87
N LYS A 475 12.04 22.58 28.43
CA LYS A 475 11.46 21.30 27.97
C LYS A 475 12.27 20.71 26.81
N PRO A 476 12.11 19.42 26.48
CA PRO A 476 12.66 18.87 25.24
C PRO A 476 12.13 19.64 24.02
N LEU A 477 13.04 20.15 23.19
CA LEU A 477 12.76 20.86 21.96
C LEU A 477 13.21 20.01 20.75
N PRO A 478 12.62 20.15 19.55
CA PRO A 478 13.11 19.46 18.36
C PRO A 478 14.60 19.74 18.13
N LYS A 479 15.39 18.72 17.81
CA LYS A 479 16.80 18.91 17.47
C LYS A 479 16.99 19.36 16.01
N TYR A 480 16.14 18.91 15.10
CA TYR A 480 16.17 19.28 13.69
C TYR A 480 14.84 19.88 13.22
N GLU A 481 14.91 20.65 12.13
CA GLU A 481 13.76 21.12 11.36
C GLU A 481 14.07 20.90 9.88
N ASN A 482 13.25 20.09 9.19
CA ASN A 482 13.47 19.66 7.80
C ASN A 482 14.87 19.03 7.56
N GLY A 483 15.38 18.27 8.53
CA GLY A 483 16.69 17.62 8.49
C GLY A 483 17.89 18.53 8.74
N GLN A 484 17.70 19.79 9.11
CA GLN A 484 18.78 20.71 9.51
C GLN A 484 18.74 20.95 11.03
N GLU A 485 19.91 20.95 11.69
CA GLU A 485 19.99 21.10 13.15
C GLU A 485 19.58 22.52 13.58
N ILE A 486 18.67 22.61 14.55
CA ILE A 486 18.09 23.88 14.99
C ILE A 486 19.06 24.60 15.92
N ARG A 487 19.56 25.75 15.44
CA ARG A 487 20.26 26.71 16.30
C ARG A 487 19.25 27.49 17.15
N TYR A 488 19.26 27.22 18.46
CA TYR A 488 18.52 28.00 19.45
C TYR A 488 19.32 29.19 19.97
N GLU A 489 18.64 30.26 20.39
CA GLU A 489 19.20 31.41 21.11
C GLU A 489 18.59 31.54 22.50
N VAL A 490 19.29 32.18 23.43
CA VAL A 490 18.86 32.33 24.83
C VAL A 490 18.92 33.80 25.28
N LYS A 491 17.82 34.29 25.85
CA LYS A 491 17.60 35.71 26.13
C LYS A 491 16.84 35.96 27.42
N GLU A 492 17.43 36.71 28.34
CA GLU A 492 16.70 37.31 29.46
C GLU A 492 15.86 38.49 28.97
N THR A 493 14.61 38.58 29.46
CA THR A 493 13.67 39.67 29.16
C THR A 493 13.31 40.53 30.38
N THR A 494 13.62 40.08 31.60
CA THR A 494 13.41 40.85 32.84
C THR A 494 14.31 42.08 32.85
N LYS A 495 13.73 43.26 32.62
CA LYS A 495 14.44 44.55 32.79
C LYS A 495 14.63 44.84 34.27
N ILE A 496 15.87 45.08 34.69
CA ILE A 496 16.24 45.30 36.10
C ILE A 496 16.97 46.64 36.19
N GLU A 497 16.53 47.50 37.11
CA GLU A 497 17.00 48.89 37.19
C GLU A 497 18.46 48.99 37.67
N GLY A 498 19.28 49.73 36.94
CA GLY A 498 20.71 49.89 37.22
C GLY A 498 21.58 48.65 36.94
N TYR A 499 21.05 47.63 36.27
CA TYR A 499 21.81 46.48 35.76
C TYR A 499 21.95 46.53 34.24
N THR A 500 23.09 46.02 33.74
CA THR A 500 23.30 45.73 32.32
C THR A 500 23.21 44.21 32.09
N THR A 501 22.21 43.79 31.31
CA THR A 501 22.02 42.38 30.91
C THR A 501 22.88 42.04 29.69
N ILE A 502 23.67 40.98 29.81
CA ILE A 502 24.50 40.40 28.75
C ILE A 502 23.94 39.02 28.43
N ASN A 503 23.30 38.90 27.26
CA ASN A 503 22.81 37.63 26.73
C ASN A 503 23.91 36.91 25.93
N PRO A 504 24.04 35.58 26.05
CA PRO A 504 24.99 34.79 25.27
C PRO A 504 24.58 34.70 23.81
N LYS A 505 25.57 34.69 22.89
CA LYS A 505 25.35 34.45 21.45
C LYS A 505 25.44 32.98 21.05
N GLU A 506 26.13 32.20 21.87
CA GLU A 506 26.48 30.79 21.72
C GLU A 506 26.53 30.17 23.13
N PRO A 507 26.40 28.85 23.28
CA PRO A 507 26.75 28.15 24.51
C PRO A 507 28.28 28.11 24.71
N SER A 508 28.73 27.79 25.93
CA SER A 508 30.12 27.37 26.17
C SER A 508 30.38 25.96 25.63
N ALA A 509 31.64 25.53 25.63
CA ALA A 509 32.08 24.23 25.08
C ALA A 509 31.48 22.98 25.76
N ASP A 510 30.79 23.15 26.89
CA ASP A 510 29.99 22.14 27.60
C ASP A 510 28.50 22.13 27.18
N GLY A 511 28.13 22.89 26.15
CA GLY A 511 26.77 23.01 25.63
C GLY A 511 25.85 23.97 26.39
N LYS A 512 26.36 24.68 27.41
CA LYS A 512 25.53 25.47 28.33
C LYS A 512 25.57 26.97 28.07
N TYR A 513 24.42 27.63 28.23
CA TYR A 513 24.32 29.08 28.08
C TYR A 513 24.61 29.80 29.41
N THR A 514 25.27 30.96 29.37
CA THR A 514 25.50 31.81 30.55
C THR A 514 25.01 33.22 30.29
N ILE A 515 24.07 33.70 31.11
CA ILE A 515 23.50 35.05 31.03
C ILE A 515 24.02 35.87 32.21
N THR A 516 24.67 37.00 31.97
CA THR A 516 25.27 37.82 33.05
C THR A 516 24.48 39.11 33.27
N ASN A 517 24.20 39.48 34.52
CA ASN A 517 23.72 40.81 34.90
C ASN A 517 24.80 41.53 35.70
N LYS A 518 25.24 42.70 35.22
CA LYS A 518 26.31 43.48 35.82
C LYS A 518 25.78 44.78 36.41
N ARG A 519 26.13 45.08 37.66
CA ARG A 519 25.88 46.35 38.35
C ARG A 519 27.14 46.79 39.09
N THR A 520 27.50 48.07 38.96
CA THR A 520 28.58 48.67 39.76
C THR A 520 27.98 49.21 41.06
N PRO A 521 28.46 48.82 42.26
CA PRO A 521 27.93 49.28 43.53
C PRO A 521 28.00 50.81 43.70
N GLU A 522 27.04 51.38 44.43
CA GLU A 522 26.99 52.82 44.65
C GLU A 522 28.08 53.30 45.62
N LYS A 523 28.65 54.48 45.32
CA LYS A 523 29.71 55.12 46.11
C LYS A 523 29.28 56.52 46.57
N VAL A 524 29.77 56.94 47.73
CA VAL A 524 29.59 58.28 48.30
C VAL A 524 30.93 58.93 48.65
N ASN A 525 30.95 60.27 48.61
CA ASN A 525 32.03 61.10 49.12
C ASN A 525 31.48 61.96 50.26
N LEU A 526 32.24 62.10 51.34
CA LEU A 526 31.84 62.85 52.52
C LEU A 526 32.85 63.97 52.82
N THR A 527 32.36 65.08 53.36
CA THR A 527 33.18 66.26 53.70
C THR A 527 32.80 66.79 55.08
N GLY A 528 33.79 67.29 55.82
CA GLY A 528 33.58 67.93 57.11
C GLY A 528 34.47 69.16 57.32
N GLN A 529 34.12 69.94 58.32
CA GLN A 529 34.84 71.16 58.72
C GLN A 529 35.03 71.20 60.24
N LYS A 530 36.25 71.57 60.65
CA LYS A 530 36.62 71.87 62.03
C LYS A 530 36.40 73.36 62.31
N THR A 531 35.76 73.66 63.43
CA THR A 531 35.51 75.01 63.94
C THR A 531 36.20 75.19 65.29
N TRP A 532 36.69 76.41 65.55
CA TRP A 532 37.36 76.80 66.79
C TRP A 532 36.60 77.95 67.44
N ASN A 533 36.27 77.81 68.73
CA ASN A 533 35.51 78.76 69.52
C ASN A 533 36.34 79.15 70.76
N ASP A 534 37.31 80.04 70.55
CA ASP A 534 38.46 80.29 71.44
C ASP A 534 38.89 81.77 71.45
N ALA A 535 37.94 82.68 71.23
CA ALA A 535 38.17 84.12 71.10
C ALA A 535 39.27 84.47 70.08
N ASN A 536 39.29 83.79 68.92
CA ASN A 536 40.32 83.90 67.89
C ASN A 536 41.73 83.53 68.38
N ASN A 537 41.83 82.46 69.19
CA ASN A 537 43.07 81.94 69.78
C ASN A 537 43.79 82.98 70.67
N GLN A 538 43.05 83.72 71.51
CA GLN A 538 43.57 84.78 72.39
C GLN A 538 44.81 84.33 73.19
N ASP A 539 44.68 83.17 73.84
CA ASP A 539 45.68 82.63 74.76
C ASP A 539 46.72 81.72 74.05
N ASN A 540 46.67 81.70 72.71
CA ASN A 540 47.63 81.06 71.81
C ASN A 540 47.88 79.54 72.00
N ILE A 541 46.83 78.78 72.38
CA ILE A 541 46.91 77.33 72.60
C ILE A 541 46.36 76.46 71.45
N ARG A 542 45.85 77.05 70.37
CA ARG A 542 45.30 76.30 69.22
C ARG A 542 46.42 75.53 68.48
N PRO A 543 46.30 74.21 68.24
CA PRO A 543 47.27 73.45 67.46
C PRO A 543 47.25 73.85 65.97
N THR A 544 48.30 73.47 65.25
CA THR A 544 48.44 73.69 63.80
C THR A 544 47.53 72.81 62.95
N GLU A 545 47.23 71.60 63.42
CA GLU A 545 46.35 70.62 62.78
C GLU A 545 45.62 69.75 63.82
N ILE A 546 44.61 69.00 63.35
CA ILE A 546 43.99 67.88 64.07
C ILE A 546 43.82 66.68 63.12
N LYS A 547 43.66 65.48 63.69
CA LYS A 547 43.31 64.26 62.94
C LYS A 547 41.88 63.84 63.24
N VAL A 548 41.17 63.47 62.18
CA VAL A 548 39.77 63.04 62.20
C VAL A 548 39.70 61.62 61.63
N ARG A 549 39.10 60.67 62.35
CA ARG A 549 38.83 59.33 61.83
C ARG A 549 37.42 59.27 61.26
N LEU A 550 37.20 58.37 60.31
CA LEU A 550 35.88 58.01 59.79
C LEU A 550 35.41 56.70 60.43
N LEU A 551 34.19 56.70 60.97
CA LEU A 551 33.50 55.51 61.43
C LEU A 551 32.38 55.14 60.45
N ALA A 552 32.15 53.84 60.26
CA ALA A 552 31.06 53.25 59.50
C ALA A 552 30.23 52.35 60.44
N ASP A 553 28.93 52.60 60.56
CA ASP A 553 28.02 51.90 61.48
C ASP A 553 28.54 51.87 62.93
N GLY A 554 29.19 52.97 63.34
CA GLY A 554 29.81 53.12 64.67
C GLY A 554 31.14 52.38 64.86
N LYS A 555 31.72 51.76 63.82
CA LYS A 555 33.02 51.08 63.86
C LYS A 555 34.08 51.88 63.11
N ASP A 556 35.29 51.96 63.65
CA ASP A 556 36.41 52.61 62.97
C ASP A 556 36.69 51.96 61.59
N THR A 557 36.84 52.78 60.56
CA THR A 557 37.21 52.32 59.21
C THR A 557 38.73 52.27 59.00
N GLY A 558 39.51 52.81 59.93
CA GLY A 558 40.95 53.05 59.77
C GLY A 558 41.28 54.19 58.80
N LYS A 559 40.29 54.80 58.12
CA LYS A 559 40.50 56.01 57.32
C LYS A 559 40.60 57.23 58.23
N MET A 560 41.68 57.99 58.10
CA MET A 560 41.88 59.28 58.76
C MET A 560 42.09 60.39 57.73
N ALA A 561 41.69 61.61 58.11
CA ALA A 561 41.96 62.84 57.37
C ALA A 561 42.48 63.91 58.34
N THR A 562 43.33 64.80 57.83
CA THR A 562 43.93 65.91 58.61
C THR A 562 43.20 67.21 58.29
N ALA A 563 42.86 67.98 59.32
CA ALA A 563 42.31 69.32 59.18
C ALA A 563 43.29 70.33 59.77
N SER A 564 43.66 71.36 59.01
CA SER A 564 44.64 72.37 59.43
C SER A 564 44.29 73.75 58.87
N ALA A 565 45.02 74.78 59.30
CA ALA A 565 44.86 76.12 58.72
C ALA A 565 45.04 76.13 57.18
N ALA A 566 45.94 75.28 56.65
CA ALA A 566 46.19 75.16 55.21
C ALA A 566 45.02 74.52 54.43
N THR A 567 44.23 73.64 55.05
CA THR A 567 43.01 73.07 54.42
C THR A 567 41.77 73.95 54.63
N GLY A 568 41.93 75.17 55.17
CA GLY A 568 40.81 75.99 55.64
C GLY A 568 40.01 75.29 56.75
N TRP A 569 40.66 74.42 57.52
CA TRP A 569 40.09 73.52 58.51
C TRP A 569 39.05 72.52 57.96
N LYS A 570 39.13 72.16 56.68
CA LYS A 570 38.26 71.15 56.04
C LYS A 570 38.96 69.82 55.83
N TYR A 571 38.18 68.75 55.64
CA TYR A 571 38.61 67.40 55.33
C TYR A 571 37.56 66.65 54.48
N SER A 572 37.98 65.61 53.76
CA SER A 572 37.11 64.74 52.96
C SER A 572 37.48 63.26 53.08
N PHE A 573 36.51 62.40 52.75
CA PHE A 573 36.67 60.96 52.59
C PHE A 573 35.95 60.53 51.31
N GLU A 574 36.67 59.91 50.38
CA GLU A 574 36.17 59.61 49.03
C GLU A 574 36.12 58.11 48.73
N GLY A 575 35.32 57.76 47.71
CA GLY A 575 35.17 56.39 47.21
C GLY A 575 34.59 55.41 48.23
N LEU A 576 33.82 55.92 49.19
CA LEU A 576 33.20 55.13 50.25
C LEU A 576 32.03 54.33 49.69
N ASP A 577 31.85 53.11 50.17
CA ASP A 577 30.69 52.29 49.86
C ASP A 577 29.41 52.95 50.38
N ARG A 578 28.39 53.10 49.52
CA ARG A 578 27.12 53.65 49.97
C ARG A 578 26.32 52.62 50.77
N TYR A 579 26.34 51.38 50.29
CA TYR A 579 25.60 50.27 50.85
C TYR A 579 26.54 49.17 51.32
N LYS A 580 26.10 48.46 52.36
CA LYS A 580 26.67 47.18 52.79
C LYS A 580 25.52 46.24 53.14
N ASP A 581 25.57 45.01 52.65
CA ASP A 581 24.57 43.97 52.92
C ASP A 581 23.12 44.46 52.66
N GLY A 582 22.93 45.29 51.62
CA GLY A 582 21.66 45.91 51.24
C GLY A 582 21.19 47.12 52.09
N LYS A 583 22.01 47.61 53.03
CA LYS A 583 21.67 48.73 53.94
C LYS A 583 22.62 49.91 53.74
N GLU A 584 22.10 51.14 53.84
CA GLU A 584 22.91 52.36 53.69
C GLU A 584 23.81 52.54 54.91
N ILE A 585 25.12 52.75 54.67
CA ILE A 585 26.13 52.79 55.74
C ILE A 585 26.03 54.10 56.50
N VAL A 586 25.89 54.03 57.83
CA VAL A 586 25.81 55.22 58.69
C VAL A 586 27.21 55.70 59.03
N TYR A 587 27.70 56.67 58.27
CA TYR A 587 29.01 57.29 58.49
C TYR A 587 28.99 58.39 59.56
N SER A 588 30.04 58.45 60.37
CA SER A 588 30.27 59.49 61.38
C SER A 588 31.77 59.75 61.58
N VAL A 589 32.12 60.76 62.39
CA VAL A 589 33.52 61.17 62.63
C VAL A 589 33.83 61.36 64.11
N GLU A 590 35.10 61.11 64.45
CA GLU A 590 35.70 61.32 65.77
C GLU A 590 37.05 62.04 65.62
N GLU A 591 37.36 62.96 66.52
CA GLU A 591 38.66 63.63 66.62
C GLU A 591 39.60 62.78 67.47
N VAL A 592 40.71 62.34 66.90
CA VAL A 592 41.54 61.25 67.47
C VAL A 592 42.19 61.66 68.79
N ASP A 593 42.71 62.88 68.85
CA ASP A 593 43.38 63.45 70.03
C ASP A 593 42.80 64.84 70.30
N VAL A 594 41.87 64.97 71.27
CA VAL A 594 41.28 66.27 71.62
C VAL A 594 42.33 67.18 72.26
N PRO A 595 42.64 68.36 71.68
CA PRO A 595 43.75 69.19 72.13
C PRO A 595 43.59 69.71 73.57
N LYS A 596 44.68 69.69 74.33
CA LYS A 596 44.71 70.09 75.75
C LYS A 596 44.20 71.53 75.93
N GLY A 597 43.25 71.72 76.85
CA GLY A 597 42.61 73.01 77.13
C GLY A 597 41.31 73.25 76.36
N TYR A 598 40.94 72.35 75.44
CA TYR A 598 39.70 72.41 74.67
C TYR A 598 38.70 71.32 75.08
N GLN A 599 37.41 71.58 74.83
CA GLN A 599 36.37 70.56 74.77
C GLN A 599 35.91 70.38 73.32
N SER A 600 35.88 69.13 72.83
CA SER A 600 35.41 68.81 71.48
C SER A 600 33.94 68.38 71.45
N LYS A 601 33.26 68.70 70.35
CA LYS A 601 31.90 68.25 70.04
C LYS A 601 31.74 67.95 68.54
N VAL A 602 31.20 66.77 68.23
CA VAL A 602 30.79 66.36 66.88
C VAL A 602 29.42 66.98 66.56
N ASN A 603 29.22 67.40 65.31
CA ASN A 603 27.92 67.85 64.79
C ASN A 603 27.75 67.39 63.33
N GLY A 604 27.10 66.25 63.14
CA GLY A 604 27.09 65.56 61.84
C GLY A 604 28.51 65.18 61.43
N MET A 605 28.92 65.56 60.21
CA MET A 605 30.29 65.37 59.74
C MET A 605 31.27 66.47 60.18
N ASN A 606 30.83 67.47 60.98
CA ASN A 606 31.66 68.60 61.44
C ASN A 606 32.12 68.43 62.89
N LEU A 607 33.17 69.16 63.26
CA LEU A 607 33.78 69.16 64.59
C LEU A 607 33.89 70.59 65.14
N VAL A 608 33.73 70.76 66.45
CA VAL A 608 33.87 72.07 67.13
C VAL A 608 34.73 71.90 68.39
N ASN A 609 35.81 72.68 68.53
CA ASN A 609 36.56 72.79 69.79
C ASN A 609 36.26 74.14 70.46
N SER A 610 35.98 74.15 71.76
CA SER A 610 35.73 75.38 72.55
C SER A 610 36.72 75.57 73.70
N HIS A 611 37.05 76.83 74.01
CA HIS A 611 37.97 77.25 75.08
C HIS A 611 37.56 78.63 75.65
N THR A 612 37.95 78.95 76.90
CA THR A 612 37.53 80.15 77.65
C THR A 612 38.75 80.92 78.21
N PRO A 613 39.01 82.19 77.82
CA PRO A 613 40.26 82.91 78.16
C PRO A 613 40.35 83.62 79.54
N GLU A 614 41.56 84.06 79.94
CA GLU A 614 41.88 84.71 81.24
C GLU A 614 41.78 86.27 81.31
N VAL A 615 41.59 86.83 82.54
CA VAL A 615 41.40 88.28 82.84
C VAL A 615 42.06 88.77 84.16
N THR A 616 42.20 90.10 84.34
CA THR A 616 42.88 90.78 85.49
C THR A 616 42.29 92.20 85.84
N SER A 617 42.90 92.96 86.77
CA SER A 617 42.46 94.28 87.31
C SER A 617 43.58 95.11 87.99
N VAL A 618 43.48 96.45 88.07
CA VAL A 618 44.47 97.37 88.70
C VAL A 618 43.87 98.61 89.41
N SER A 619 44.55 99.21 90.41
CA SER A 619 44.07 100.37 91.19
C SER A 619 45.20 101.30 91.69
N GLY A 620 44.86 102.53 92.17
CA GLY A 620 45.82 103.58 92.54
C GLY A 620 45.28 104.78 93.36
N GLN A 621 46.17 105.70 93.74
CA GLN A 621 45.88 106.89 94.59
C GLN A 621 46.63 108.18 94.14
N LYS A 622 46.01 109.36 94.34
CA LYS A 622 46.58 110.71 94.17
C LYS A 622 46.95 111.35 95.52
N THR A 623 48.02 112.16 95.52
CA THR A 623 48.58 112.88 96.68
C THR A 623 48.90 114.36 96.33
N TRP A 624 48.95 115.23 97.33
CA TRP A 624 49.24 116.67 97.21
C TRP A 624 50.31 117.10 98.24
N GLU A 625 51.25 117.96 97.82
CA GLU A 625 52.42 118.43 98.58
C GLU A 625 52.51 119.97 98.54
N ASP A 626 51.55 120.65 99.18
CA ASP A 626 51.26 122.09 99.05
C ASP A 626 51.00 122.78 100.41
N GLU A 627 51.68 122.30 101.47
CA GLU A 627 51.50 122.74 102.87
C GLU A 627 50.03 122.73 103.35
N ASN A 628 49.22 121.79 102.85
CA ASN A 628 47.77 121.69 103.04
C ASN A 628 46.97 122.83 102.37
N ASP A 629 47.23 123.05 101.09
CA ASP A 629 46.58 124.06 100.24
C ASP A 629 46.64 125.48 100.83
N LYS A 630 47.80 125.81 101.41
CA LYS A 630 48.05 127.06 102.15
C LYS A 630 47.87 128.32 101.31
N ASP A 631 48.14 128.21 100.01
CA ASP A 631 48.01 129.29 99.02
C ASP A 631 46.68 129.24 98.24
N GLY A 632 45.81 128.24 98.50
CA GLY A 632 44.45 128.13 97.95
C GLY A 632 44.37 127.80 96.45
N LEU A 633 45.29 126.97 95.96
CA LEU A 633 45.45 126.63 94.54
C LEU A 633 45.02 125.21 94.17
N ARG A 634 44.72 124.35 95.15
CA ARG A 634 44.41 122.94 94.88
C ARG A 634 43.06 122.79 94.14
N PRO A 635 43.00 122.09 93.00
CA PRO A 635 41.73 121.82 92.33
C PRO A 635 40.88 120.82 93.13
N LYS A 636 39.57 120.89 92.94
CA LYS A 636 38.61 119.99 93.61
C LYS A 636 38.70 118.54 93.16
N GLU A 637 39.14 118.32 91.92
CA GLU A 637 39.29 117.01 91.30
C GLU A 637 40.33 117.03 90.17
N ILE A 638 40.76 115.83 89.76
CA ILE A 638 41.59 115.56 88.58
C ILE A 638 40.99 114.38 87.80
N GLN A 639 41.55 114.05 86.64
CA GLN A 639 41.28 112.80 85.93
C GLN A 639 42.55 111.99 85.70
N VAL A 640 42.41 110.66 85.70
CA VAL A 640 43.48 109.69 85.47
C VAL A 640 43.04 108.68 84.42
N ARG A 641 43.88 108.42 83.41
CA ARG A 641 43.64 107.40 82.37
C ARG A 641 44.43 106.12 82.60
N LEU A 642 43.90 105.01 82.10
CA LEU A 642 44.56 103.70 82.09
C LEU A 642 45.14 103.40 80.70
N LEU A 643 46.42 103.01 80.66
CA LEU A 643 47.11 102.56 79.47
C LEU A 643 47.45 101.06 79.57
N ALA A 644 47.34 100.35 78.46
CA ALA A 644 47.70 98.94 78.28
C ALA A 644 48.81 98.83 77.24
N ASN A 645 49.94 98.21 77.59
CA ASN A 645 51.14 98.12 76.76
C ASN A 645 51.58 99.50 76.19
N GLY A 646 51.40 100.56 76.99
CA GLY A 646 51.70 101.95 76.62
C GLY A 646 50.67 102.64 75.70
N LYS A 647 49.55 102.00 75.36
CA LYS A 647 48.44 102.59 74.58
C LYS A 647 47.28 102.95 75.49
N ASP A 648 46.64 104.08 75.25
CA ASP A 648 45.41 104.48 75.95
C ASP A 648 44.30 103.42 75.75
N THR A 649 43.67 102.96 76.83
CA THR A 649 42.58 101.98 76.80
C THR A 649 41.20 102.60 76.59
N GLY A 650 41.11 103.94 76.58
CA GLY A 650 39.85 104.68 76.64
C GLY A 650 39.17 104.64 78.00
N LYS A 651 39.80 104.06 79.03
CA LYS A 651 39.27 104.02 80.41
C LYS A 651 39.89 105.15 81.25
N VAL A 652 39.01 105.96 81.84
CA VAL A 652 39.36 107.08 82.72
C VAL A 652 38.64 106.98 84.07
N ALA A 653 39.24 107.55 85.11
CA ALA A 653 38.65 107.74 86.43
C ALA A 653 38.79 109.21 86.85
N THR A 654 37.73 109.80 87.41
CA THR A 654 37.78 111.11 88.07
C THR A 654 38.13 110.90 89.55
N VAL A 655 39.02 111.73 90.08
CA VAL A 655 39.68 111.51 91.37
C VAL A 655 39.64 112.81 92.17
N SER A 656 39.09 112.78 93.39
CA SER A 656 38.80 113.98 94.19
C SER A 656 38.88 113.70 95.68
N GLU A 657 38.73 114.73 96.51
CA GLU A 657 38.62 114.56 97.96
C GLU A 657 37.49 113.59 98.35
N ALA A 658 36.36 113.64 97.62
CA ALA A 658 35.23 112.74 97.83
C ALA A 658 35.53 111.26 97.51
N THR A 659 36.53 110.96 96.66
CA THR A 659 37.00 109.58 96.43
C THR A 659 38.13 109.17 97.39
N GLY A 660 38.45 110.00 98.40
CA GLY A 660 39.68 109.86 99.19
C GLY A 660 40.94 109.92 98.32
N TRP A 661 40.83 110.58 97.17
CA TRP A 661 41.81 110.64 96.08
C TRP A 661 42.21 109.27 95.47
N LYS A 662 41.29 108.29 95.35
CA LYS A 662 41.57 106.90 94.85
C LYS A 662 40.77 106.49 93.60
N TYR A 663 41.23 105.42 92.91
CA TYR A 663 40.61 104.84 91.70
C TYR A 663 40.94 103.34 91.45
N ASN A 664 40.15 102.65 90.61
CA ASN A 664 40.25 101.20 90.29
C ASN A 664 39.72 100.88 88.86
N PHE A 665 40.25 99.84 88.20
CA PHE A 665 39.85 99.35 86.87
C PHE A 665 39.83 97.82 86.80
N GLU A 666 38.71 97.23 86.35
CA GLU A 666 38.46 95.78 86.38
C GLU A 666 38.20 95.14 85.00
N LYS A 667 38.19 93.80 84.99
CA LYS A 667 37.89 92.91 83.84
C LYS A 667 38.70 93.30 82.61
N LEU A 668 40.00 93.35 82.82
CA LEU A 668 41.02 93.64 81.82
C LEU A 668 41.47 92.31 81.20
N ALA A 669 41.81 92.27 79.91
CA ALA A 669 42.42 91.07 79.34
C ALA A 669 43.76 90.80 80.02
N LYS A 670 44.05 89.54 80.38
CA LYS A 670 45.34 89.19 80.99
C LYS A 670 46.42 89.05 79.91
N TYR A 671 46.08 88.41 78.79
CA TYR A 671 46.99 88.19 77.68
C TYR A 671 46.53 88.88 76.39
N GLU A 672 47.47 89.45 75.64
CA GLU A 672 47.31 89.88 74.25
C GLU A 672 48.26 89.03 73.40
N ALA A 673 47.72 88.22 72.48
CA ALA A 673 48.48 87.27 71.65
C ALA A 673 49.47 86.39 72.45
N GLY A 674 49.02 85.86 73.58
CA GLY A 674 49.83 85.02 74.48
C GLY A 674 50.92 85.75 75.30
N LYS A 675 50.92 87.09 75.36
CA LYS A 675 51.82 87.89 76.21
C LYS A 675 51.03 88.65 77.27
N GLU A 676 51.52 88.69 78.51
CA GLU A 676 50.83 89.36 79.61
C GLU A 676 50.82 90.89 79.41
N ILE A 677 49.64 91.50 79.60
CA ILE A 677 49.42 92.92 79.32
C ILE A 677 49.91 93.77 80.49
N THR A 678 50.85 94.68 80.22
CA THR A 678 51.36 95.63 81.21
C THR A 678 50.44 96.85 81.29
N TYR A 679 49.81 97.07 82.44
CA TYR A 679 48.95 98.23 82.68
C TYR A 679 49.69 99.35 83.43
N THR A 680 49.38 100.61 83.09
CA THR A 680 49.99 101.84 83.66
C THR A 680 48.96 102.98 83.68
N VAL A 681 49.24 104.07 84.40
CA VAL A 681 48.30 105.21 84.55
C VAL A 681 48.98 106.57 84.37
N GLU A 682 48.18 107.58 84.01
CA GLU A 682 48.64 108.94 83.70
C GLU A 682 47.56 109.97 84.10
N GLU A 683 47.97 111.11 84.65
CA GLU A 683 47.07 112.24 84.97
C GLU A 683 46.75 113.02 83.69
N VAL A 684 45.46 113.22 83.41
CA VAL A 684 44.96 113.76 82.13
C VAL A 684 45.25 115.25 81.97
N SER A 685 45.32 116.00 83.08
CA SER A 685 45.75 117.40 83.09
C SER A 685 46.40 117.74 84.42
N VAL A 686 47.59 118.33 84.37
CA VAL A 686 48.30 118.87 85.52
C VAL A 686 47.68 120.23 85.89
N PRO A 687 47.47 120.57 87.17
CA PRO A 687 46.96 121.88 87.57
C PRO A 687 48.05 122.95 87.48
N GLU A 688 47.65 124.19 87.20
CA GLU A 688 48.58 125.32 87.15
C GLU A 688 49.25 125.57 88.52
N GLY A 689 50.53 125.92 88.51
CA GLY A 689 51.34 126.09 89.73
C GLY A 689 51.85 124.80 90.38
N TYR A 690 51.50 123.61 89.87
CA TYR A 690 51.92 122.32 90.42
C TYR A 690 52.87 121.54 89.49
N THR A 691 53.86 120.87 90.09
CA THR A 691 54.73 119.89 89.39
C THR A 691 54.27 118.45 89.68
N PRO A 692 54.06 117.59 88.67
CA PRO A 692 53.52 116.23 88.85
C PRO A 692 54.62 115.15 88.96
N LYS A 693 54.26 114.02 89.56
CA LYS A 693 55.02 112.76 89.55
C LYS A 693 54.06 111.57 89.51
N VAL A 694 54.33 110.58 88.66
CA VAL A 694 53.69 109.25 88.72
C VAL A 694 54.68 108.24 89.30
N ASP A 695 54.21 107.31 90.13
CA ASP A 695 55.01 106.27 90.78
C ASP A 695 54.19 104.96 90.87
N GLY A 696 54.52 104.00 90.00
CA GLY A 696 53.71 102.79 89.80
C GLY A 696 52.29 103.10 89.32
N MET A 697 51.32 102.97 90.22
CA MET A 697 49.91 103.34 90.01
C MET A 697 49.47 104.57 90.82
N ASN A 698 50.41 105.31 91.43
CA ASN A 698 50.11 106.48 92.27
C ASN A 698 50.60 107.78 91.64
N ILE A 699 50.04 108.92 92.02
CA ILE A 699 50.37 110.24 91.46
C ILE A 699 50.52 111.29 92.58
N THR A 700 51.40 112.27 92.43
CA THR A 700 51.68 113.34 93.42
C THR A 700 51.92 114.71 92.74
N ASN A 701 51.47 115.83 93.35
CA ASN A 701 51.66 117.22 92.86
C ASN A 701 52.21 118.16 93.97
N ARG A 702 53.08 119.16 93.66
CA ARG A 702 53.80 120.04 94.65
C ARG A 702 53.86 121.58 94.34
N HIS A 703 53.91 122.49 95.35
CA HIS A 703 53.86 123.99 95.25
C HIS A 703 54.74 124.84 96.27
N THR A 704 54.98 126.18 96.12
CA THR A 704 55.80 127.11 97.03
C THR A 704 55.67 128.70 96.81
N PRO A 705 55.71 129.63 97.83
CA PRO A 705 55.44 131.13 97.72
C PRO A 705 56.49 132.26 98.20
N GLU A 706 56.19 133.60 98.11
CA GLU A 706 57.11 134.83 98.29
C GLU A 706 56.61 136.09 99.17
N LYS A 707 57.29 137.31 99.18
CA LYS A 707 57.11 138.47 100.16
C LYS A 707 57.55 139.96 99.75
N PRO A 708 57.04 141.12 100.31
CA PRO A 708 57.18 142.54 99.76
C PRO A 708 57.71 143.74 100.66
N GLN A 709 57.78 145.02 100.15
CA GLN A 709 58.24 146.30 100.83
C GLN A 709 57.58 147.68 100.39
N ILE A 710 58.14 148.90 100.69
CA ILE A 710 57.47 150.26 100.83
C ILE A 710 57.90 151.38 99.79
N PRO A 711 57.10 152.44 99.44
CA PRO A 711 57.29 153.35 98.25
C PRO A 711 57.46 154.90 98.48
N GLN A 712 57.64 155.71 97.40
CA GLN A 712 57.61 157.20 97.33
C GLN A 712 57.01 157.80 95.99
N THR A 713 57.14 159.12 95.74
CA THR A 713 56.27 160.02 94.91
C THR A 713 56.51 160.14 93.37
N PRO A 714 55.50 160.60 92.57
CA PRO A 714 55.52 160.83 91.09
C PRO A 714 55.95 162.30 90.71
N PRO A 715 55.78 162.91 89.48
CA PRO A 715 54.97 162.55 88.27
C PRO A 715 55.48 162.96 86.82
N SER A 716 54.60 162.82 85.82
CA SER A 716 54.48 163.54 84.51
C SER A 716 55.12 162.98 83.20
N THR A 717 54.30 163.01 82.13
CA THR A 717 54.49 162.74 80.67
C THR A 717 55.54 163.63 79.95
N PRO A 718 56.06 163.32 78.71
CA PRO A 718 55.34 162.75 77.54
C PRO A 718 56.12 161.85 76.50
N GLU A 719 55.41 161.38 75.44
CA GLU A 719 55.86 161.16 74.02
C GLU A 719 57.04 160.19 73.65
N LYS A 720 57.19 159.56 72.45
CA LYS A 720 56.31 159.22 71.28
C LYS A 720 57.03 158.19 70.33
N SER A 721 56.25 157.38 69.60
CA SER A 721 56.66 156.62 68.36
C SER A 721 57.58 155.38 68.54
N LYS A 722 57.76 154.43 67.61
CA LYS A 722 57.60 154.40 66.12
C LYS A 722 57.45 152.94 65.58
N LYS A 723 56.63 152.74 64.51
CA LYS A 723 56.61 151.69 63.41
C LYS A 723 57.18 150.27 63.68
N LYS A 724 56.64 149.12 63.19
CA LYS A 724 56.13 148.67 61.86
C LYS A 724 55.56 147.21 62.04
N ILE A 725 54.80 146.43 61.23
CA ILE A 725 54.22 146.43 59.85
C ILE A 725 52.83 145.68 59.83
N LEU A 726 52.33 145.30 58.64
CA LEU A 726 51.27 144.35 58.20
C LEU A 726 51.81 143.64 56.90
N PRO A 727 51.09 142.80 56.08
CA PRO A 727 49.73 142.20 56.10
C PRO A 727 49.79 140.66 56.36
N SER A 728 49.02 139.67 55.86
CA SER A 728 47.98 139.41 54.82
C SER A 728 47.09 138.23 55.29
N THR A 729 45.82 137.95 54.97
CA THR A 729 44.82 138.16 53.86
C THR A 729 44.75 137.09 52.73
N GLY A 730 43.56 136.49 52.52
CA GLY A 730 43.13 135.62 51.39
C GLY A 730 43.02 134.10 51.70
N SER A 731 42.43 133.19 50.89
CA SER A 731 41.45 133.23 49.75
C SER A 731 41.31 131.79 49.15
N GLN A 732 40.20 131.20 48.62
CA GLN A 732 38.73 131.40 48.66
C GLN A 732 37.98 130.11 48.15
N ASN A 733 36.66 130.00 48.40
CA ASN A 733 35.57 129.25 47.71
C ASN A 733 35.74 127.82 47.07
N SER A 734 34.89 126.90 47.52
CA SER A 734 33.81 126.16 46.80
C SER A 734 33.88 125.72 45.30
N PHE A 735 33.34 124.51 45.06
CA PHE A 735 32.62 123.96 43.88
C PHE A 735 33.35 123.22 42.72
N PHE A 736 32.75 122.05 42.39
CA PHE A 736 32.63 121.34 41.10
C PHE A 736 33.70 120.35 40.55
N ALA A 737 33.17 119.20 40.09
CA ALA A 737 33.51 118.44 38.87
C ALA A 737 34.79 117.56 38.81
N LEU A 738 34.91 116.55 37.91
CA LEU A 738 33.95 115.56 37.35
C LEU A 738 34.71 114.51 36.48
N LEU A 739 34.32 113.22 36.55
CA LEU A 739 34.45 112.18 35.50
C LEU A 739 35.82 111.61 35.03
N ALA A 740 35.71 110.39 34.48
CA ALA A 740 36.63 109.62 33.63
C ALA A 740 37.95 109.05 34.25
N GLY A 741 38.33 107.79 33.97
CA GLY A 741 37.61 106.75 33.21
C GLY A 741 38.39 105.43 33.04
N LEU A 742 37.72 104.43 32.44
CA LEU A 742 38.19 103.17 31.80
C LEU A 742 39.63 102.65 32.10
N PHE A 743 39.82 101.37 32.44
CA PHE A 743 39.66 100.29 31.45
C PHE A 743 39.32 98.89 32.04
N THR A 744 39.00 97.96 31.14
CA THR A 744 38.50 96.59 31.37
C THR A 744 39.60 95.51 31.23
N LEU A 745 39.36 94.28 31.72
CA LEU A 745 39.23 93.08 30.85
C LEU A 745 38.78 91.80 31.60
N SER A 746 37.88 91.03 30.95
CA SER A 746 37.62 89.55 30.95
C SER A 746 37.89 88.67 32.19
N GLY A 747 37.11 87.63 32.52
CA GLY A 747 35.99 86.95 31.82
C GLY A 747 36.02 85.43 32.12
N ALA A 748 35.02 84.59 31.83
CA ALA A 748 33.65 84.79 31.33
C ALA A 748 32.78 83.50 31.53
N ALA A 749 31.44 83.64 31.42
CA ALA A 749 30.45 82.55 31.18
C ALA A 749 30.24 81.50 32.33
N TYR A 750 29.15 80.72 32.41
CA TYR A 750 27.93 80.63 31.58
C TYR A 750 26.66 80.21 32.36
N LEU A 751 25.52 80.40 31.68
CA LEU A 751 24.12 79.97 31.80
C LEU A 751 23.84 78.49 32.27
N LEU A 752 22.63 77.96 32.56
CA LEU A 752 21.21 78.41 32.53
C LEU A 752 20.23 77.44 33.28
N LYS A 753 18.92 77.80 33.33
CA LYS A 753 17.68 76.99 33.53
C LYS A 753 17.77 75.44 33.46
N LYS A 754 17.10 74.78 34.42
CA LYS A 754 15.80 74.03 34.32
C LYS A 754 15.48 73.44 35.72
N LYS A 755 14.25 73.18 36.18
CA LYS A 755 13.02 72.58 35.62
C LYS A 755 13.12 71.09 35.27
N ALA A 756 12.99 70.25 36.30
CA ALA A 756 12.31 68.96 36.27
C ALA A 756 11.31 68.99 37.45
#